data_AF-A0A6I9SQ01-F1
#
_entry.id   AF-A0A6I9SQ01-F1
#
_cell.length_a   1.000
_cell.length_b   1.000
_cell.length_c   1.000
_cell.angle_alpha   90.00
_cell.angle_beta   90.00
_cell.angle_gamma   90.00
#
_symmetry.space_group_name_H-M   'P 1'
#
loop_
_entity.id
_entity.type
_entity.pdbx_description
1 polymer ?
#
loop_
_entity_poly.entity_id
_entity_poly.type
_entity_poly.pdbx_seq_one_letter_code
_entity_poly.pdbx_strand_id
1 'polypeptide(L)'
;MGYYMFFLTLVCVLNFHTIVRAQESKLESYIVHVEMPRGPTVSALTDDLEGWYQSFLPTTLSSSSVDGPHIIYSYHNVFKGFAARLSPEHVKEMEKKPGFVSARPQKTLPLHTTHSPNFLGLNQNMGFWRDSNYGRGVIIGVLDSGINPDHPSFNDEGMPPPPAKWKGQCQFNSTMCNNKLIGARYFTIGNGTPLDENGHGTHTASTAAGNFVRGANVFGNANGTAAGIAPLAHIAMYKVCITRCSESDILAGMDAAIDDGVDIISLSLGSPATNFYDDNVAVGAFSAVERGIFVSSAAGNRGPSLGSIENGAPWLLTVGASSVDRKIRATAVLGNNEEFDGESTFQPADFSSTLLPLVYPRLNSSNPNAQFCLPALLRNIDVQGKIVLCELGGGIGRIAKGSAVRNAGGAAMILINQQPQGYTTLSESHVLPATHLSYADGLKIKAYLNSTSSPTATISFKGTIIGDDRAPAVAYFSARGPNIASLGILKPDIIGPGNNILAAWHISVEKNTNTKSNFNIISGTSMSCPHLSGVAALLKNAHPDWSPAAIKSAIMTTADQVNLAGNFIEDETLRPAFVFAVGSGHVNILKATDPGLVYEIQPQDYVPYLCGLNYTDQQVEIIANRPVRCSEISSISEAELNYPSFTALLGTGNTSETYNRTVTNVGEANSVYTVETGGLPGVDMRVEPSTLQFSGVNQRLTYQVTFSRLANARSDIVVRGFLTWTSARHSVRSPLVVIFE
;
A
#
# COMPACT_ATOMS: atom_id res chain seq x y z
N MET A 1 86.60 0.39 -33.52
CA MET A 1 86.71 0.08 -34.96
C MET A 1 85.28 0.00 -35.48
N GLY A 2 84.73 0.83 -36.35
CA GLY A 2 85.17 1.95 -37.19
C GLY A 2 84.07 2.11 -38.27
N TYR A 3 83.65 3.37 -38.53
CA TYR A 3 82.99 3.91 -39.74
C TYR A 3 81.60 3.35 -40.19
N TYR A 4 80.50 4.13 -40.20
CA TYR A 4 80.03 5.12 -41.22
C TYR A 4 80.06 4.55 -42.68
N MET A 5 79.04 4.58 -43.56
CA MET A 5 78.13 5.69 -43.92
C MET A 5 77.09 5.27 -45.02
N PHE A 6 75.84 5.76 -44.91
CA PHE A 6 74.85 6.20 -45.95
C PHE A 6 74.20 5.25 -47.00
N PHE A 7 72.86 5.21 -47.08
CA PHE A 7 72.03 6.10 -47.94
C PHE A 7 70.51 6.01 -47.62
N LEU A 8 69.83 7.16 -47.71
CA LEU A 8 68.39 7.42 -47.52
C LEU A 8 67.49 6.90 -48.65
N THR A 9 66.24 6.55 -48.29
CA THR A 9 64.90 6.91 -48.86
C THR A 9 64.02 5.65 -48.95
N LEU A 10 62.71 5.59 -48.66
CA LEU A 10 61.64 6.44 -48.11
C LEU A 10 60.37 5.52 -48.11
N VAL A 11 59.36 5.85 -47.30
CA VAL A 11 57.93 5.41 -47.36
C VAL A 11 57.51 4.20 -46.49
N CYS A 12 56.85 4.57 -45.39
CA CYS A 12 55.99 3.77 -44.51
C CYS A 12 54.83 3.09 -45.23
N VAL A 13 54.49 1.84 -44.83
CA VAL A 13 53.12 1.44 -44.48
C VAL A 13 53.18 0.40 -43.36
N LEU A 14 52.75 0.78 -42.16
CA LEU A 14 52.44 -0.12 -41.04
C LEU A 14 51.08 -0.78 -41.33
N ASN A 15 51.03 -2.10 -41.47
CA ASN A 15 49.78 -2.86 -41.42
C ASN A 15 49.63 -3.50 -40.03
N PHE A 16 48.71 -2.94 -39.24
CA PHE A 16 48.14 -3.56 -38.05
C PHE A 16 47.30 -4.77 -38.49
N HIS A 17 47.60 -5.96 -37.96
CA HIS A 17 46.68 -7.10 -38.03
C HIS A 17 45.53 -6.89 -37.05
N THR A 18 44.35 -6.59 -37.57
CA THR A 18 43.08 -6.68 -36.85
C THR A 18 42.57 -8.12 -36.90
N ILE A 19 42.49 -8.75 -35.73
CA ILE A 19 41.73 -9.99 -35.54
C ILE A 19 40.25 -9.61 -35.52
N VAL A 20 39.54 -9.87 -36.62
CA VAL A 20 38.07 -9.78 -36.65
C VAL A 20 37.53 -11.05 -35.98
N ARG A 21 36.98 -10.88 -34.77
CA ARG A 21 36.20 -11.91 -34.07
C ARG A 21 34.82 -11.95 -34.73
N ALA A 22 34.47 -13.05 -35.40
CA ALA A 22 33.12 -13.26 -35.91
C ALA A 22 32.15 -13.31 -34.72
N GLN A 23 31.20 -12.37 -34.69
CA GLN A 23 30.16 -12.28 -33.67
C GLN A 23 29.04 -13.23 -34.08
N GLU A 24 28.91 -14.38 -33.42
CA GLU A 24 27.73 -15.24 -33.55
C GLU A 24 26.47 -14.42 -33.20
N SER A 25 25.59 -14.19 -34.17
CA SER A 25 24.36 -13.43 -33.96
C SER A 25 23.40 -14.26 -33.11
N LYS A 26 23.25 -13.88 -31.83
CA LYS A 26 22.35 -14.56 -30.90
C LYS A 26 20.89 -14.41 -31.37
N LEU A 27 20.19 -15.53 -31.56
CA LEU A 27 18.76 -15.52 -31.88
C LEU A 27 17.94 -15.14 -30.64
N GLU A 28 17.00 -14.21 -30.80
CA GLU A 28 16.01 -13.81 -29.79
C GLU A 28 14.59 -14.10 -30.28
N SER A 29 13.62 -14.17 -29.37
CA SER A 29 12.22 -14.36 -29.76
C SER A 29 11.58 -13.01 -30.07
N TYR A 30 11.03 -12.86 -31.28
CA TYR A 30 10.33 -11.66 -31.74
C TYR A 30 8.84 -11.93 -31.91
N ILE A 31 8.02 -10.92 -31.65
CA ILE A 31 6.60 -10.87 -32.02
C ILE A 31 6.50 -10.04 -33.31
N VAL A 32 5.98 -10.65 -34.37
CA VAL A 32 5.89 -10.08 -35.73
C VAL A 32 4.42 -9.85 -36.09
N HIS A 33 4.09 -8.64 -36.54
CA HIS A 33 2.77 -8.27 -37.07
C HIS A 33 2.85 -8.16 -38.59
N VAL A 34 1.82 -8.68 -39.26
CA VAL A 34 1.71 -8.64 -40.72
C VAL A 34 0.31 -8.22 -41.16
N GLU A 35 0.22 -7.56 -42.31
CA GLU A 35 -1.03 -7.30 -43.00
C GLU A 35 -1.42 -8.51 -43.87
N MET A 36 -2.73 -8.75 -43.97
CA MET A 36 -3.26 -9.72 -44.91
C MET A 36 -3.28 -9.12 -46.34
N PRO A 37 -2.98 -9.91 -47.38
CA PRO A 37 -3.09 -9.46 -48.76
C PRO A 37 -4.50 -8.95 -49.08
N ARG A 38 -4.63 -7.78 -49.70
CA ARG A 38 -5.92 -7.22 -50.14
C ARG A 38 -6.16 -7.59 -51.62
N GLY A 39 -7.16 -8.42 -51.92
CA GLY A 39 -7.50 -8.84 -53.28
C GLY A 39 -8.56 -9.97 -53.36
N PRO A 40 -8.99 -10.43 -54.54
CA PRO A 40 -10.11 -11.39 -54.71
C PRO A 40 -9.84 -12.81 -54.18
N THR A 41 -8.64 -13.07 -53.66
CA THR A 41 -8.15 -14.38 -53.19
C THR A 41 -8.13 -14.51 -51.66
N VAL A 42 -8.90 -13.69 -50.91
CA VAL A 42 -8.96 -13.78 -49.44
C VAL A 42 -9.46 -15.15 -48.96
N SER A 43 -10.38 -15.80 -49.67
CA SER A 43 -10.93 -17.11 -49.25
C SER A 43 -9.95 -18.28 -49.41
N ALA A 44 -8.97 -18.19 -50.32
CA ALA A 44 -7.94 -19.21 -50.49
C ALA A 44 -6.75 -19.02 -49.55
N LEU A 45 -6.48 -17.77 -49.11
CA LEU A 45 -5.41 -17.43 -48.16
C LEU A 45 -5.82 -17.57 -46.68
N THR A 46 -7.13 -17.59 -46.38
CA THR A 46 -7.60 -18.00 -45.06
C THR A 46 -7.32 -19.48 -44.76
N ASP A 47 -7.19 -20.31 -45.80
CA ASP A 47 -6.85 -21.73 -45.69
C ASP A 47 -5.32 -21.99 -45.64
N ASP A 48 -4.49 -21.04 -46.12
CA ASP A 48 -3.01 -21.13 -46.10
C ASP A 48 -2.36 -19.94 -45.36
N LEU A 49 -2.90 -19.63 -44.17
CA LEU A 49 -2.35 -18.59 -43.30
C LEU A 49 -0.93 -18.92 -42.83
N GLU A 50 -0.64 -20.21 -42.65
CA GLU A 50 0.66 -20.69 -42.19
C GLU A 50 1.73 -20.52 -43.27
N GLY A 51 1.41 -20.81 -44.55
CA GLY A 51 2.30 -20.53 -45.68
C GLY A 51 2.56 -19.04 -45.85
N TRP A 52 1.53 -18.20 -45.63
CA TRP A 52 1.70 -16.74 -45.62
C TRP A 52 2.70 -16.28 -44.55
N TYR A 53 2.59 -16.77 -43.31
CA TYR A 53 3.53 -16.42 -42.23
C TYR A 53 4.94 -16.98 -42.48
N GLN A 54 5.06 -18.20 -42.99
CA GLN A 54 6.36 -18.80 -43.34
C GLN A 54 7.08 -18.00 -44.44
N SER A 55 6.35 -17.38 -45.37
CA SER A 55 6.94 -16.54 -46.42
C SER A 55 7.76 -15.37 -45.88
N PHE A 56 7.56 -14.97 -44.62
CA PHE A 56 8.34 -13.92 -43.96
C PHE A 56 9.69 -14.38 -43.44
N LEU A 57 9.91 -15.68 -43.21
CA LEU A 57 11.20 -16.22 -42.77
C LEU A 57 12.27 -16.18 -43.88
N PRO A 58 13.57 -16.17 -43.55
CA PRO A 58 14.65 -16.29 -44.53
C PRO A 58 14.62 -17.64 -45.25
N THR A 59 14.79 -17.66 -46.58
CA THR A 59 14.78 -18.88 -47.42
C THR A 59 16.03 -19.75 -47.26
N THR A 60 17.06 -19.25 -46.60
CA THR A 60 18.24 -20.04 -46.22
C THR A 60 17.93 -20.75 -44.91
N LEU A 61 17.40 -21.97 -44.98
CA LEU A 61 17.84 -23.10 -44.16
C LEU A 61 17.01 -24.36 -44.48
N SER A 62 17.75 -25.42 -44.77
CA SER A 62 17.28 -26.80 -44.81
C SER A 62 16.60 -27.18 -43.49
N SER A 63 15.44 -27.81 -43.60
CA SER A 63 14.73 -28.48 -42.51
C SER A 63 15.70 -29.24 -41.58
N SER A 64 15.54 -29.04 -40.26
CA SER A 64 16.12 -29.80 -39.13
C SER A 64 17.27 -29.21 -38.31
N SER A 65 17.20 -27.93 -37.89
CA SER A 65 17.92 -27.50 -36.68
C SER A 65 17.05 -26.64 -35.77
N VAL A 66 16.99 -27.00 -34.49
CA VAL A 66 16.30 -26.28 -33.42
C VAL A 66 16.93 -24.90 -33.16
N ASP A 67 18.12 -24.67 -33.72
CA ASP A 67 18.96 -23.47 -33.55
C ASP A 67 18.88 -22.47 -34.71
N GLY A 68 18.03 -22.68 -35.72
CA GLY A 68 17.82 -21.76 -36.85
C GLY A 68 16.63 -20.81 -36.66
N PRO A 69 16.42 -19.82 -37.57
CA PRO A 69 15.25 -18.96 -37.53
C PRO A 69 13.98 -19.76 -37.85
N HIS A 70 13.04 -19.78 -36.91
CA HIS A 70 11.79 -20.55 -37.07
C HIS A 70 10.63 -19.87 -36.36
N ILE A 71 9.42 -20.12 -36.85
CA ILE A 71 8.19 -19.74 -36.17
C ILE A 71 8.04 -20.61 -34.92
N ILE A 72 7.80 -19.96 -33.79
CA ILE A 72 7.49 -20.56 -32.49
C ILE A 72 5.98 -20.72 -32.35
N TYR A 73 5.21 -19.68 -32.72
CA TYR A 73 3.75 -19.66 -32.62
C TYR A 73 3.14 -18.84 -33.75
N SER A 74 2.02 -19.31 -34.29
CA SER A 74 1.22 -18.59 -35.29
C SER A 74 -0.09 -18.10 -34.70
N TYR A 75 -0.37 -16.80 -34.85
CA TYR A 75 -1.55 -16.16 -34.28
C TYR A 75 -2.62 -15.98 -35.35
N HIS A 76 -3.82 -16.52 -35.09
CA HIS A 76 -4.95 -16.48 -36.02
C HIS A 76 -6.08 -15.56 -35.51
N ASN A 77 -6.31 -15.52 -34.19
CA ASN A 77 -7.43 -14.80 -33.57
C ASN A 77 -7.03 -13.48 -32.89
N VAL A 78 -5.88 -13.43 -32.21
CA VAL A 78 -5.50 -12.29 -31.35
C VAL A 78 -4.97 -11.09 -32.13
N PHE A 79 -4.28 -11.34 -33.23
CA PHE A 79 -3.91 -10.40 -34.28
C PHE A 79 -3.35 -11.23 -35.46
N LYS A 80 -3.05 -10.58 -36.59
CA LYS A 80 -2.41 -11.23 -37.74
C LYS A 80 -0.89 -11.12 -37.62
N GLY A 81 -0.24 -12.26 -37.42
CA GLY A 81 1.18 -12.32 -37.10
C GLY A 81 1.61 -13.61 -36.43
N PHE A 82 2.89 -13.68 -36.06
CA PHE A 82 3.51 -14.86 -35.48
C PHE A 82 4.62 -14.46 -34.50
N ALA A 83 5.03 -15.40 -33.64
CA ALA A 83 6.26 -15.29 -32.87
C ALA A 83 7.33 -16.19 -33.51
N ALA A 84 8.56 -15.71 -33.64
CA ALA A 84 9.67 -16.46 -34.25
C ALA A 84 10.98 -16.21 -33.51
N ARG A 85 11.89 -17.20 -33.51
CA ARG A 85 13.30 -16.97 -33.14
C ARG A 85 14.00 -16.36 -34.34
N LEU A 86 14.54 -15.15 -34.19
CA LEU A 86 15.17 -14.38 -35.26
C LEU A 86 16.42 -13.68 -34.73
N SER A 87 17.33 -13.30 -35.63
CA SER A 87 18.41 -12.36 -35.30
C SER A 87 17.99 -10.95 -35.75
N PRO A 88 18.62 -9.88 -35.25
CA PRO A 88 18.36 -8.53 -35.73
C PRO A 88 18.49 -8.38 -37.26
N GLU A 89 19.41 -9.11 -37.89
CA GLU A 89 19.61 -9.12 -39.34
C GLU A 89 18.43 -9.80 -40.06
N HIS A 90 17.92 -10.90 -39.51
CA HIS A 90 16.72 -11.56 -40.04
C HIS A 90 15.49 -10.64 -40.00
N VAL A 91 15.36 -9.83 -38.95
CA VAL A 91 14.28 -8.83 -38.84
C VAL A 91 14.42 -7.74 -39.91
N LYS A 92 15.63 -7.22 -40.14
CA LYS A 92 15.88 -6.21 -41.19
C LYS A 92 15.57 -6.72 -42.60
N GLU A 93 15.80 -8.00 -42.89
CA GLU A 93 15.40 -8.59 -44.17
C GLU A 93 13.88 -8.78 -44.26
N MET A 94 13.24 -9.12 -43.14
CA MET A 94 11.79 -9.27 -43.06
C MET A 94 11.05 -7.93 -43.25
N GLU A 95 11.61 -6.82 -42.77
CA GLU A 95 11.10 -5.45 -42.97
C GLU A 95 10.91 -5.07 -44.45
N LYS A 96 11.65 -5.70 -45.36
CA LYS A 96 11.57 -5.44 -46.81
C LYS A 96 10.41 -6.17 -47.49
N LYS A 97 9.73 -7.10 -46.81
CA LYS A 97 8.69 -7.95 -47.41
C LYS A 97 7.33 -7.25 -47.43
N PRO A 98 6.59 -7.28 -48.56
CA PRO A 98 5.24 -6.74 -48.64
C PRO A 98 4.32 -7.38 -47.61
N GLY A 99 3.63 -6.57 -46.81
CA GLY A 99 2.76 -7.03 -45.72
C GLY A 99 3.44 -7.08 -44.36
N PHE A 100 4.74 -6.79 -44.22
CA PHE A 100 5.35 -6.60 -42.90
C PHE A 100 4.85 -5.31 -42.26
N VAL A 101 4.48 -5.37 -40.96
CA VAL A 101 4.04 -4.19 -40.20
C VAL A 101 5.05 -3.82 -39.12
N SER A 102 5.42 -4.77 -38.27
CA SER A 102 6.41 -4.55 -37.21
C SER A 102 6.95 -5.85 -36.65
N ALA A 103 8.17 -5.82 -36.11
CA ALA A 103 8.73 -6.89 -35.31
C ALA A 103 9.40 -6.30 -34.06
N ARG A 104 9.14 -6.88 -32.89
CA ARG A 104 9.77 -6.46 -31.63
C ARG A 104 10.20 -7.65 -30.80
N PRO A 105 11.31 -7.57 -30.05
CA PRO A 105 11.66 -8.61 -29.09
C PRO A 105 10.52 -8.85 -28.09
N GLN A 106 10.26 -10.11 -27.76
CA GLN A 106 9.29 -10.46 -26.74
C GLN A 106 9.74 -9.90 -25.39
N LYS A 107 8.79 -9.42 -24.59
CA LYS A 107 9.05 -9.07 -23.19
C LYS A 107 8.64 -10.25 -22.32
N THR A 108 9.50 -10.64 -21.40
CA THR A 108 9.10 -11.56 -20.32
C THR A 108 8.33 -10.75 -19.29
N LEU A 109 7.07 -11.11 -19.05
CA LEU A 109 6.23 -10.45 -18.05
C LEU A 109 6.48 -11.09 -16.67
N PRO A 110 6.64 -10.32 -15.59
CA PRO A 110 6.79 -10.88 -14.25
C PRO A 110 5.49 -11.58 -13.82
N LEU A 111 5.61 -12.64 -13.01
CA LEU A 111 4.48 -13.25 -12.33
C LEU A 111 3.91 -12.25 -11.32
N HIS A 112 2.60 -12.05 -11.32
CA HIS A 112 1.97 -11.10 -10.40
C HIS A 112 2.15 -11.57 -8.96
N THR A 113 2.59 -10.64 -8.11
CA THR A 113 2.51 -10.84 -6.66
C THR A 113 1.04 -10.73 -6.22
N THR A 114 0.64 -10.93 -4.96
CA THR A 114 -0.78 -10.77 -4.53
C THR A 114 -1.23 -9.31 -4.46
N HIS A 115 -0.78 -8.56 -5.47
CA HIS A 115 -1.18 -7.27 -6.02
C HIS A 115 -0.64 -6.02 -5.34
N SER A 116 -0.68 -5.92 -4.01
CA SER A 116 -0.31 -4.66 -3.35
C SER A 116 1.15 -4.22 -3.56
N PRO A 117 2.19 -5.10 -3.60
CA PRO A 117 3.54 -4.67 -3.97
C PRO A 117 3.59 -4.11 -5.40
N ASN A 118 2.97 -4.82 -6.36
CA ASN A 118 2.91 -4.40 -7.76
C ASN A 118 2.17 -3.06 -7.94
N PHE A 119 1.04 -2.88 -7.23
CA PHE A 119 0.28 -1.63 -7.22
C PHE A 119 1.11 -0.44 -6.72
N LEU A 120 2.01 -0.68 -5.76
CA LEU A 120 2.98 0.30 -5.28
C LEU A 120 4.24 0.44 -6.17
N GLY A 121 4.23 -0.17 -7.36
CA GLY A 121 5.32 -0.11 -8.33
C GLY A 121 6.48 -1.08 -8.08
N LEU A 122 6.38 -1.97 -7.09
CA LEU A 122 7.39 -2.98 -6.79
C LEU A 122 7.16 -4.24 -7.63
N ASN A 123 8.01 -4.44 -8.63
CA ASN A 123 7.94 -5.58 -9.53
C ASN A 123 9.11 -6.54 -9.28
N GLN A 124 8.84 -7.83 -9.14
CA GLN A 124 9.87 -8.81 -8.79
C GLN A 124 11.03 -8.78 -9.80
N ASN A 125 12.26 -8.78 -9.30
CA ASN A 125 13.51 -8.75 -10.07
C ASN A 125 13.74 -7.50 -10.92
N MET A 126 12.98 -6.42 -10.70
CA MET A 126 13.08 -5.19 -11.49
C MET A 126 13.01 -3.94 -10.63
N GLY A 127 13.62 -2.87 -11.15
CA GLY A 127 13.58 -1.53 -10.57
C GLY A 127 14.02 -1.48 -9.10
N PHE A 128 13.41 -0.55 -8.37
CA PHE A 128 13.78 -0.25 -7.00
C PHE A 128 13.71 -1.45 -6.05
N TRP A 129 12.80 -2.40 -6.26
CA TRP A 129 12.67 -3.53 -5.34
C TRP A 129 13.92 -4.42 -5.32
N ARG A 130 14.54 -4.61 -6.50
CA ARG A 130 15.84 -5.27 -6.62
C ARG A 130 16.97 -4.38 -6.10
N ASP A 131 16.94 -3.10 -6.42
CA ASP A 131 18.04 -2.17 -6.10
C ASP A 131 18.14 -1.87 -4.59
N SER A 132 17.02 -1.92 -3.86
CA SER A 132 16.94 -1.92 -2.38
C SER A 132 17.18 -3.29 -1.74
N ASN A 133 17.68 -4.26 -2.51
CA ASN A 133 17.91 -5.63 -2.10
C ASN A 133 16.73 -6.25 -1.33
N TYR A 134 15.49 -5.86 -1.66
CA TYR A 134 14.27 -6.33 -0.99
C TYR A 134 14.26 -6.12 0.55
N GLY A 135 15.02 -5.15 1.07
CA GLY A 135 15.14 -4.87 2.50
C GLY A 135 16.14 -5.76 3.25
N ARG A 136 17.05 -6.43 2.52
CA ARG A 136 18.04 -7.37 3.07
C ARG A 136 18.75 -6.83 4.32
N GLY A 137 18.70 -7.58 5.42
CA GLY A 137 19.45 -7.28 6.65
C GLY A 137 18.80 -6.23 7.56
N VAL A 138 17.68 -5.62 7.17
CA VAL A 138 16.86 -4.78 8.04
C VAL A 138 15.98 -5.66 8.92
N ILE A 139 15.78 -5.27 10.19
CA ILE A 139 14.98 -6.03 11.16
C ILE A 139 13.68 -5.27 11.45
N ILE A 140 12.54 -5.87 11.12
CA ILE A 140 11.21 -5.34 11.45
C ILE A 140 10.68 -6.05 12.70
N GLY A 141 10.56 -5.32 13.80
CA GLY A 141 9.84 -5.72 15.00
C GLY A 141 8.34 -5.54 14.81
N VAL A 142 7.58 -6.62 14.93
CA VAL A 142 6.12 -6.62 14.79
C VAL A 142 5.50 -6.87 16.15
N LEU A 143 4.77 -5.89 16.69
CA LEU A 143 4.04 -6.03 17.95
C LEU A 143 2.56 -6.30 17.65
N ASP A 144 2.14 -7.54 17.89
CA ASP A 144 0.82 -8.01 17.42
C ASP A 144 0.32 -9.24 18.22
N SER A 145 -0.58 -10.04 17.64
CA SER A 145 -1.19 -11.23 18.25
C SER A 145 -0.33 -12.49 18.25
N GLY A 146 0.92 -12.39 17.79
CA GLY A 146 1.84 -13.51 17.60
C GLY A 146 2.06 -13.83 16.12
N ILE A 147 2.73 -14.95 15.86
CA ILE A 147 3.01 -15.41 14.49
C ILE A 147 2.75 -16.91 14.33
N ASN A 148 2.34 -17.35 13.14
CA ASN A 148 2.36 -18.75 12.74
C ASN A 148 3.67 -19.06 11.97
N PRO A 149 4.74 -19.49 12.65
CA PRO A 149 6.10 -19.56 12.10
C PRO A 149 6.26 -20.60 10.99
N ASP A 150 5.42 -21.63 10.98
CA ASP A 150 5.42 -22.70 9.97
C ASP A 150 4.84 -22.26 8.61
N HIS A 151 4.26 -21.05 8.53
CA HIS A 151 3.68 -20.55 7.30
C HIS A 151 4.77 -20.29 6.25
N PRO A 152 4.57 -20.67 4.96
CA PRO A 152 5.57 -20.47 3.91
C PRO A 152 6.06 -19.04 3.73
N SER A 153 5.26 -18.03 4.09
CA SER A 153 5.72 -16.62 4.07
C SER A 153 6.87 -16.33 5.03
N PHE A 154 7.14 -17.20 5.98
CA PHE A 154 8.25 -17.09 6.94
C PHE A 154 9.34 -18.13 6.71
N ASN A 155 9.36 -18.75 5.52
CA ASN A 155 10.51 -19.54 5.09
C ASN A 155 11.73 -18.62 4.93
N ASP A 156 12.91 -19.18 5.17
CA ASP A 156 14.18 -18.46 5.12
C ASP A 156 14.99 -18.69 3.85
N GLU A 157 14.37 -19.20 2.79
CA GLU A 157 14.99 -19.33 1.48
C GLU A 157 15.43 -17.95 0.96
N GLY A 158 16.72 -17.84 0.62
CA GLY A 158 17.32 -16.60 0.14
C GLY A 158 17.63 -15.55 1.21
N MET A 159 17.27 -15.80 2.48
CA MET A 159 17.55 -14.87 3.59
C MET A 159 19.03 -14.86 3.95
N PRO A 160 19.62 -13.69 4.24
CA PRO A 160 20.92 -13.63 4.93
C PRO A 160 20.79 -14.18 6.37
N PRO A 161 21.90 -14.53 7.05
CA PRO A 161 21.87 -14.74 8.49
C PRO A 161 21.46 -13.45 9.24
N PRO A 162 20.92 -13.56 10.47
CA PRO A 162 20.60 -12.40 11.30
C PRO A 162 21.80 -11.44 11.43
N PRO A 163 21.59 -10.11 11.39
CA PRO A 163 22.67 -9.14 11.56
C PRO A 163 23.36 -9.27 12.93
N ALA A 164 24.66 -8.99 13.00
CA ALA A 164 25.43 -9.12 14.26
C ALA A 164 24.92 -8.24 15.42
N LYS A 165 24.17 -7.17 15.11
CA LYS A 165 23.54 -6.30 16.12
C LYS A 165 22.33 -6.95 16.81
N TRP A 166 21.77 -8.01 16.23
CA TRP A 166 20.58 -8.69 16.73
C TRP A 166 20.88 -9.40 18.04
N LYS A 167 20.10 -9.09 19.09
CA LYS A 167 20.24 -9.66 20.44
C LYS A 167 19.00 -10.41 20.93
N GLY A 168 17.94 -10.42 20.13
CA GLY A 168 16.69 -11.05 20.53
C GLY A 168 16.77 -12.56 20.57
N GLN A 169 15.71 -13.14 21.14
CA GLN A 169 15.63 -14.57 21.42
C GLN A 169 14.39 -15.20 20.81
N CYS A 170 14.44 -16.52 20.66
CA CYS A 170 13.32 -17.33 20.21
C CYS A 170 12.68 -18.03 21.41
N GLN A 171 11.54 -17.53 21.89
CA GLN A 171 10.75 -18.14 22.96
C GLN A 171 9.78 -19.21 22.47
N PHE A 172 9.98 -19.73 21.26
CA PHE A 172 9.47 -21.03 20.87
C PHE A 172 10.38 -22.14 21.39
N ASN A 173 10.01 -23.40 21.15
CA ASN A 173 11.01 -24.45 21.12
C ASN A 173 12.09 -24.04 20.10
N SER A 174 13.37 -24.13 20.47
CA SER A 174 14.53 -23.52 19.81
C SER A 174 14.68 -23.76 18.30
N THR A 175 13.93 -24.71 17.73
CA THR A 175 13.94 -25.09 16.32
C THR A 175 12.99 -24.28 15.41
N MET A 176 12.17 -23.37 15.94
CA MET A 176 11.12 -22.70 15.16
C MET A 176 11.49 -21.33 14.59
N CYS A 177 12.48 -20.64 15.16
CA CYS A 177 13.05 -19.45 14.52
C CYS A 177 14.08 -19.87 13.47
N ASN A 178 14.24 -19.04 12.45
CA ASN A 178 15.11 -19.28 11.30
C ASN A 178 15.71 -17.94 10.82
N ASN A 179 16.32 -17.89 9.64
CA ASN A 179 16.89 -16.63 9.15
C ASN A 179 15.82 -15.61 8.70
N LYS A 180 14.55 -15.99 8.62
CA LYS A 180 13.42 -15.11 8.31
C LYS A 180 12.77 -14.54 9.56
N LEU A 181 12.26 -15.43 10.40
CA LEU A 181 11.76 -15.12 11.73
C LEU A 181 12.91 -15.33 12.72
N ILE A 182 13.64 -14.25 13.01
CA ILE A 182 14.90 -14.31 13.77
C ILE A 182 14.69 -14.24 15.29
N GLY A 183 13.49 -13.84 15.72
CA GLY A 183 13.08 -13.85 17.12
C GLY A 183 11.57 -13.82 17.27
N ALA A 184 11.12 -14.37 18.38
CA ALA A 184 9.71 -14.41 18.72
C ALA A 184 9.57 -14.44 20.24
N ARG A 185 8.90 -13.43 20.80
CA ARG A 185 8.69 -13.24 22.23
C ARG A 185 7.21 -13.03 22.53
N TYR A 186 6.79 -13.30 23.76
CA TYR A 186 5.43 -13.02 24.22
C TYR A 186 5.46 -12.31 25.57
N PHE A 187 4.53 -11.38 25.77
CA PHE A 187 4.45 -10.53 26.96
C PHE A 187 3.11 -10.61 27.67
N THR A 188 2.14 -11.32 27.06
CA THR A 188 0.83 -11.57 27.64
C THR A 188 0.98 -12.32 28.96
N ILE A 189 0.54 -11.72 30.06
CA ILE A 189 0.68 -12.24 31.44
C ILE A 189 0.20 -13.72 31.53
N GLY A 190 1.10 -14.63 31.91
CA GLY A 190 0.84 -16.08 32.04
C GLY A 190 1.88 -16.97 31.34
N ASN A 191 1.67 -18.29 31.33
CA ASN A 191 2.44 -19.21 30.46
C ASN A 191 1.90 -19.13 29.03
N GLY A 192 2.46 -18.19 28.27
CA GLY A 192 2.11 -17.95 26.87
C GLY A 192 3.06 -18.62 25.88
N THR A 193 2.73 -18.46 24.61
CA THR A 193 3.57 -18.81 23.46
C THR A 193 3.47 -17.68 22.44
N PRO A 194 4.52 -17.38 21.64
CA PRO A 194 4.42 -16.41 20.56
C PRO A 194 3.53 -16.87 19.38
N LEU A 195 2.91 -18.05 19.45
CA LEU A 195 1.99 -18.54 18.41
C LEU A 195 0.79 -17.60 18.23
N ASP A 196 0.40 -17.42 16.97
CA ASP A 196 -0.78 -16.66 16.60
C ASP A 196 -2.04 -17.52 16.59
N GLU A 197 -2.99 -17.19 17.45
CA GLU A 197 -4.31 -17.84 17.54
C GLU A 197 -5.43 -16.94 17.00
N ASN A 198 -5.09 -15.72 16.56
CA ASN A 198 -6.02 -14.75 16.02
C ASN A 198 -5.90 -14.65 14.50
N GLY A 199 -4.66 -14.67 13.98
CA GLY A 199 -4.32 -14.51 12.58
C GLY A 199 -3.82 -13.11 12.22
N HIS A 200 -4.16 -12.11 13.02
CA HIS A 200 -3.82 -10.71 12.75
C HIS A 200 -2.29 -10.51 12.66
N GLY A 201 -1.51 -10.98 13.62
CA GLY A 201 -0.05 -10.84 13.62
C GLY A 201 0.65 -11.59 12.50
N THR A 202 0.15 -12.77 12.12
CA THR A 202 0.62 -13.50 10.93
C THR A 202 0.36 -12.70 9.64
N HIS A 203 -0.81 -12.06 9.55
CA HIS A 203 -1.21 -11.26 8.40
C HIS A 203 -0.37 -9.98 8.29
N THR A 204 -0.19 -9.24 9.39
CA THR A 204 0.59 -8.01 9.41
C THR A 204 2.08 -8.27 9.18
N ALA A 205 2.66 -9.28 9.82
CA ALA A 205 4.07 -9.65 9.63
C ALA A 205 4.37 -10.07 8.17
N SER A 206 3.49 -10.87 7.56
CA SER A 206 3.64 -11.28 6.16
C SER A 206 3.36 -10.16 5.16
N THR A 207 2.55 -9.16 5.53
CA THR A 207 2.37 -7.94 4.72
C THR A 207 3.62 -7.07 4.73
N ALA A 208 4.27 -6.90 5.88
CA ALA A 208 5.50 -6.11 5.98
C ALA A 208 6.67 -6.78 5.26
N ALA A 209 6.89 -8.06 5.56
CA ALA A 209 8.08 -8.77 5.13
C ALA A 209 7.80 -10.25 4.85
N GLY A 210 6.66 -10.68 4.34
CA GLY A 210 6.50 -12.07 3.89
C GLY A 210 7.47 -12.40 2.74
N ASN A 211 8.10 -13.57 2.78
CA ASN A 211 8.86 -14.09 1.64
C ASN A 211 7.90 -14.45 0.48
N PHE A 212 8.45 -14.69 -0.71
CA PHE A 212 7.68 -15.03 -1.89
C PHE A 212 7.00 -16.41 -1.74
N VAL A 213 5.67 -16.44 -1.84
CA VAL A 213 4.87 -17.68 -1.80
C VAL A 213 4.01 -17.78 -3.05
N ARG A 214 4.34 -18.72 -3.94
CA ARG A 214 3.60 -18.93 -5.19
C ARG A 214 2.24 -19.60 -4.94
N GLY A 215 1.26 -19.30 -5.79
CA GLY A 215 -0.08 -19.91 -5.73
C GLY A 215 -0.91 -19.44 -4.54
N ALA A 216 -0.55 -18.30 -3.94
CA ALA A 216 -1.30 -17.70 -2.86
C ALA A 216 -2.65 -17.20 -3.37
N ASN A 217 -3.73 -17.65 -2.74
CA ASN A 217 -5.11 -17.34 -3.12
C ASN A 217 -6.05 -17.61 -1.94
N VAL A 218 -7.29 -17.14 -2.03
CA VAL A 218 -8.38 -17.52 -1.12
C VAL A 218 -9.57 -17.93 -1.96
N PHE A 219 -9.99 -19.20 -1.89
CA PHE A 219 -11.02 -19.78 -2.76
C PHE A 219 -10.76 -19.54 -4.26
N GLY A 220 -9.49 -19.58 -4.69
CA GLY A 220 -9.07 -19.28 -6.07
C GLY A 220 -9.02 -17.78 -6.41
N ASN A 221 -9.51 -16.90 -5.55
CA ASN A 221 -9.45 -15.44 -5.74
C ASN A 221 -8.11 -14.86 -5.30
N ALA A 222 -7.77 -13.71 -5.90
CA ALA A 222 -6.50 -13.00 -5.73
C ALA A 222 -5.26 -13.90 -5.97
N ASN A 223 -5.41 -14.88 -6.85
CA ASN A 223 -4.38 -15.87 -7.14
C ASN A 223 -3.10 -15.20 -7.70
N GLY A 224 -1.96 -15.51 -7.09
CA GLY A 224 -0.66 -14.96 -7.48
C GLY A 224 0.46 -15.40 -6.55
N THR A 225 1.53 -14.60 -6.49
CA THR A 225 2.65 -14.81 -5.57
C THR A 225 2.55 -13.88 -4.36
N ALA A 226 2.21 -14.36 -3.18
CA ALA A 226 2.24 -13.49 -2.00
C ALA A 226 3.67 -13.05 -1.68
N ALA A 227 3.84 -11.78 -1.32
CA ALA A 227 5.11 -11.23 -0.86
C ALA A 227 4.81 -10.00 0.01
N GLY A 228 5.60 -9.80 1.06
CA GLY A 228 5.59 -8.55 1.80
C GLY A 228 6.28 -7.44 1.00
N ILE A 229 6.21 -6.21 1.49
CA ILE A 229 6.89 -5.07 0.85
C ILE A 229 8.42 -5.20 0.91
N ALA A 230 8.96 -5.77 2.00
CA ALA A 230 10.39 -6.07 2.15
C ALA A 230 10.65 -7.59 2.33
N PRO A 231 10.56 -8.41 1.26
CA PRO A 231 10.65 -9.88 1.36
C PRO A 231 11.94 -10.42 1.97
N LEU A 232 13.06 -9.69 1.89
CA LEU A 232 14.34 -10.10 2.45
C LEU A 232 14.72 -9.38 3.76
N ALA A 233 13.80 -8.59 4.35
CA ALA A 233 13.94 -8.10 5.71
C ALA A 233 13.65 -9.21 6.73
N HIS A 234 14.28 -9.16 7.90
CA HIS A 234 14.01 -10.07 9.00
C HIS A 234 12.76 -9.65 9.78
N ILE A 235 12.08 -10.63 10.38
CA ILE A 235 10.94 -10.43 11.27
C ILE A 235 11.36 -10.81 12.68
N ALA A 236 11.04 -9.94 13.64
CA ALA A 236 11.04 -10.23 15.06
C ALA A 236 9.63 -10.03 15.61
N MET A 237 8.99 -11.10 16.10
CA MET A 237 7.61 -11.04 16.60
C MET A 237 7.59 -10.78 18.11
N TYR A 238 6.78 -9.82 18.54
CA TYR A 238 6.52 -9.52 19.94
C TYR A 238 5.01 -9.63 20.17
N LYS A 239 4.57 -10.77 20.72
CA LYS A 239 3.15 -11.00 21.02
C LYS A 239 2.74 -10.20 22.24
N VAL A 240 1.99 -9.14 22.00
CA VAL A 240 1.45 -8.22 23.03
C VAL A 240 -0.08 -8.19 23.02
N CYS A 241 -0.70 -8.91 22.08
CA CYS A 241 -2.14 -8.99 21.91
C CYS A 241 -2.64 -10.43 21.99
N ILE A 242 -3.84 -10.59 22.54
CA ILE A 242 -4.68 -11.78 22.37
C ILE A 242 -5.94 -11.36 21.60
N THR A 243 -7.09 -11.28 22.25
CA THR A 243 -8.28 -10.59 21.72
C THR A 243 -8.18 -9.06 21.83
N ARG A 244 -7.38 -8.60 22.79
CA ARG A 244 -7.06 -7.19 23.05
C ARG A 244 -5.57 -7.10 23.40
N CYS A 245 -5.04 -5.89 23.39
CA CYS A 245 -3.64 -5.61 23.73
C CYS A 245 -3.64 -4.81 25.05
N SER A 246 -2.85 -5.25 26.03
CA SER A 246 -2.64 -4.48 27.26
C SER A 246 -1.53 -3.45 27.04
N GLU A 247 -1.69 -2.23 27.56
CA GLU A 247 -0.64 -1.20 27.48
C GLU A 247 0.66 -1.65 28.13
N SER A 248 0.59 -2.40 29.25
CA SER A 248 1.76 -2.98 29.91
C SER A 248 2.55 -3.91 29.00
N ASP A 249 1.83 -4.73 28.24
CA ASP A 249 2.42 -5.76 27.39
C ASP A 249 2.99 -5.11 26.13
N ILE A 250 2.31 -4.07 25.61
CA ILE A 250 2.82 -3.25 24.50
C ILE A 250 4.14 -2.58 24.92
N LEU A 251 4.19 -1.89 26.06
CA LEU A 251 5.42 -1.27 26.56
C LEU A 251 6.54 -2.28 26.74
N ALA A 252 6.28 -3.44 27.36
CA ALA A 252 7.27 -4.48 27.53
C ALA A 252 7.77 -5.06 26.19
N GLY A 253 6.88 -5.19 25.20
CA GLY A 253 7.23 -5.58 23.84
C GLY A 253 8.07 -4.53 23.12
N MET A 254 7.78 -3.23 23.31
CA MET A 254 8.55 -2.13 22.71
C MET A 254 9.94 -2.04 23.32
N ASP A 255 10.04 -2.13 24.65
CA ASP A 255 11.30 -2.15 25.40
C ASP A 255 12.20 -3.31 24.93
N ALA A 256 11.62 -4.52 24.87
CA ALA A 256 12.29 -5.68 24.30
C ALA A 256 12.75 -5.47 22.85
N ALA A 257 11.90 -4.88 21.99
CA ALA A 257 12.25 -4.66 20.59
C ALA A 257 13.43 -3.68 20.43
N ILE A 258 13.43 -2.63 21.25
CA ILE A 258 14.52 -1.67 21.34
C ILE A 258 15.83 -2.36 21.73
N ASP A 259 15.82 -3.14 22.82
CA ASP A 259 17.01 -3.84 23.33
C ASP A 259 17.53 -4.92 22.37
N ASP A 260 16.62 -5.61 21.70
CA ASP A 260 16.93 -6.67 20.74
C ASP A 260 17.56 -6.10 19.45
N GLY A 261 17.45 -4.78 19.22
CA GLY A 261 18.12 -4.05 18.15
C GLY A 261 17.37 -4.03 16.82
N VAL A 262 16.03 -3.93 16.86
CA VAL A 262 15.21 -3.77 15.64
C VAL A 262 15.49 -2.42 14.96
N ASP A 263 15.27 -2.35 13.64
CA ASP A 263 15.38 -1.09 12.88
C ASP A 263 14.05 -0.35 12.78
N ILE A 264 12.96 -1.12 12.73
CA ILE A 264 11.60 -0.64 12.53
C ILE A 264 10.67 -1.36 13.50
N ILE A 265 9.73 -0.63 14.08
CA ILE A 265 8.62 -1.16 14.86
C ILE A 265 7.32 -0.94 14.06
N SER A 266 6.57 -2.02 13.85
CA SER A 266 5.25 -2.02 13.22
C SER A 266 4.17 -2.23 14.29
N LEU A 267 3.31 -1.21 14.47
CA LEU A 267 2.24 -1.17 15.47
C LEU A 267 0.88 -1.13 14.78
N SER A 268 0.33 -2.30 14.51
CA SER A 268 -1.03 -2.44 13.95
C SER A 268 -2.11 -2.43 15.04
N LEU A 269 -1.89 -1.59 16.04
CA LEU A 269 -2.68 -1.39 17.25
C LEU A 269 -2.70 0.11 17.58
N GLY A 270 -3.61 0.54 18.45
CA GLY A 270 -3.71 1.93 18.81
C GLY A 270 -4.74 2.18 19.92
N SER A 271 -4.62 3.38 20.48
CA SER A 271 -5.56 3.99 21.40
C SER A 271 -5.98 5.36 20.84
N PRO A 272 -7.17 5.88 21.21
CA PRO A 272 -7.56 7.24 20.87
C PRO A 272 -6.47 8.23 21.25
N ALA A 273 -6.20 9.23 20.39
CA ALA A 273 -5.19 10.24 20.69
C ALA A 273 -5.55 11.03 21.96
N THR A 274 -4.71 10.95 22.97
CA THR A 274 -4.77 11.74 24.22
C THR A 274 -3.48 12.52 24.40
N ASN A 275 -3.34 13.26 25.50
CA ASN A 275 -2.07 13.90 25.83
C ASN A 275 -0.93 12.86 25.82
N PHE A 276 0.22 13.22 25.23
CA PHE A 276 1.25 12.24 24.91
C PHE A 276 1.93 11.61 26.13
N TYR A 277 1.90 12.28 27.28
CA TYR A 277 2.43 11.73 28.53
C TYR A 277 1.51 10.67 29.16
N ASP A 278 0.22 10.64 28.79
CA ASP A 278 -0.75 9.62 29.19
C ASP A 278 -0.90 8.51 28.13
N ASP A 279 -0.34 8.71 26.93
CA ASP A 279 -0.31 7.72 25.86
C ASP A 279 0.99 6.90 25.95
N ASN A 280 0.91 5.75 26.60
CA ASN A 280 2.05 4.84 26.80
C ASN A 280 2.66 4.35 25.47
N VAL A 281 1.87 4.24 24.39
CA VAL A 281 2.40 3.89 23.07
C VAL A 281 3.25 5.04 22.53
N ALA A 282 2.80 6.28 22.70
CA ALA A 282 3.58 7.47 22.33
C ALA A 282 4.89 7.54 23.13
N VAL A 283 4.87 7.31 24.45
CA VAL A 283 6.07 7.31 25.32
C VAL A 283 7.06 6.24 24.87
N GLY A 284 6.62 4.99 24.70
CA GLY A 284 7.48 3.90 24.21
C GLY A 284 8.06 4.19 22.82
N ALA A 285 7.25 4.78 21.94
CA ALA A 285 7.69 5.12 20.59
C ALA A 285 8.73 6.24 20.56
N PHE A 286 8.64 7.20 21.48
CA PHE A 286 9.65 8.24 21.63
C PHE A 286 11.02 7.63 21.97
N SER A 287 11.04 6.69 22.93
CA SER A 287 12.25 5.97 23.33
C SER A 287 12.86 5.14 22.19
N ALA A 288 12.04 4.61 21.27
CA ALA A 288 12.49 3.92 20.08
C ALA A 288 13.13 4.90 19.07
N VAL A 289 12.47 6.03 18.80
CA VAL A 289 12.96 7.07 17.89
C VAL A 289 14.26 7.70 18.40
N GLU A 290 14.43 7.87 19.72
CA GLU A 290 15.69 8.29 20.34
C GLU A 290 16.87 7.38 20.01
N ARG A 291 16.61 6.10 19.74
CA ARG A 291 17.63 5.11 19.35
C ARG A 291 17.71 4.91 17.83
N GLY A 292 17.09 5.80 17.06
CA GLY A 292 17.10 5.74 15.59
C GLY A 292 16.19 4.67 15.00
N ILE A 293 15.24 4.14 15.77
CA ILE A 293 14.28 3.11 15.35
C ILE A 293 13.05 3.80 14.78
N PHE A 294 12.65 3.43 13.57
CA PHE A 294 11.46 3.98 12.93
C PHE A 294 10.19 3.31 13.45
N VAL A 295 9.14 4.07 13.74
CA VAL A 295 7.88 3.52 14.25
C VAL A 295 6.73 3.86 13.29
N SER A 296 6.08 2.83 12.75
CA SER A 296 4.84 2.96 11.98
C SER A 296 3.66 2.46 12.79
N SER A 297 2.58 3.24 12.80
CA SER A 297 1.36 2.90 13.54
C SER A 297 0.12 3.05 12.67
N ALA A 298 -0.86 2.18 12.90
CA ALA A 298 -2.17 2.28 12.27
C ALA A 298 -2.93 3.54 12.74
N ALA A 299 -3.62 4.23 11.83
CA ALA A 299 -4.41 5.42 12.17
C ALA A 299 -5.69 5.13 12.98
N GLY A 300 -6.14 3.87 13.04
CA GLY A 300 -7.39 3.47 13.67
C GLY A 300 -8.52 3.21 12.66
N ASN A 301 -9.55 2.48 13.11
CA ASN A 301 -10.64 1.98 12.24
C ASN A 301 -12.02 2.56 12.62
N ARG A 302 -12.05 3.77 13.22
CA ARG A 302 -13.26 4.45 13.70
C ARG A 302 -13.73 5.62 12.83
N GLY A 303 -13.26 5.68 11.58
CA GLY A 303 -13.77 6.62 10.58
C GLY A 303 -15.25 6.38 10.22
N PRO A 304 -15.88 7.30 9.47
CA PRO A 304 -15.27 8.45 8.81
C PRO A 304 -15.41 9.76 9.61
N SER A 305 -15.83 9.70 10.88
CA SER A 305 -15.99 10.88 11.73
C SER A 305 -14.65 11.60 11.95
N LEU A 306 -14.67 12.95 11.95
CA LEU A 306 -13.50 13.77 12.29
C LEU A 306 -13.05 13.53 13.74
N GLY A 307 -11.74 13.68 13.99
CA GLY A 307 -11.14 13.51 15.31
C GLY A 307 -11.15 12.06 15.83
N SER A 308 -11.27 11.08 14.92
CA SER A 308 -11.28 9.65 15.26
C SER A 308 -9.90 9.00 15.23
N ILE A 309 -8.85 9.78 14.92
CA ILE A 309 -7.48 9.31 14.77
C ILE A 309 -6.93 8.72 16.09
N GLU A 310 -6.21 7.62 15.94
CA GLU A 310 -5.42 6.95 16.96
C GLU A 310 -3.92 7.19 16.66
N ASN A 311 -3.03 7.02 17.65
CA ASN A 311 -1.58 7.16 17.48
C ASN A 311 -1.16 8.54 16.92
N GLY A 312 -1.56 9.62 17.59
CA GLY A 312 -1.39 11.00 17.11
C GLY A 312 0.00 11.63 17.30
N ALA A 313 0.95 10.94 17.96
CA ALA A 313 2.23 11.54 18.30
C ALA A 313 3.08 11.94 17.06
N PRO A 314 3.82 13.06 17.09
CA PRO A 314 4.58 13.53 15.92
C PRO A 314 5.76 12.63 15.53
N TRP A 315 6.32 11.88 16.47
CA TRP A 315 7.42 10.94 16.17
C TRP A 315 6.97 9.60 15.57
N LEU A 316 5.65 9.35 15.49
CA LEU A 316 5.06 8.17 14.82
C LEU A 316 4.73 8.46 13.36
N LEU A 317 4.96 7.52 12.44
CA LEU A 317 4.28 7.54 11.13
C LEU A 317 2.88 6.92 11.29
N THR A 318 1.84 7.75 11.25
CA THR A 318 0.43 7.33 11.42
C THR A 318 -0.24 7.11 10.06
N VAL A 319 -0.66 5.88 9.81
CA VAL A 319 -1.01 5.41 8.46
C VAL A 319 -2.51 5.13 8.32
N GLY A 320 -3.19 5.89 7.46
CA GLY A 320 -4.57 5.64 7.04
C GLY A 320 -4.69 4.53 5.99
N ALA A 321 -5.90 4.05 5.73
CA ALA A 321 -6.17 2.92 4.86
C ALA A 321 -6.84 3.35 3.56
N SER A 322 -6.33 2.83 2.45
CA SER A 322 -6.88 3.03 1.11
C SER A 322 -6.98 1.73 0.31
N SER A 323 -7.79 1.76 -0.74
CA SER A 323 -7.96 0.63 -1.66
C SER A 323 -6.75 0.44 -2.58
N VAL A 324 -6.64 -0.79 -3.09
CA VAL A 324 -5.90 -1.12 -4.30
C VAL A 324 -6.89 -1.22 -5.47
N ASP A 325 -6.39 -1.26 -6.70
CA ASP A 325 -7.18 -1.41 -7.94
C ASP A 325 -7.70 -2.84 -8.20
N ARG A 326 -7.51 -3.75 -7.25
CA ARG A 326 -8.09 -5.10 -7.26
C ARG A 326 -9.45 -5.13 -6.58
N LYS A 327 -10.41 -5.78 -7.23
CA LYS A 327 -11.76 -6.09 -6.73
C LYS A 327 -12.04 -7.59 -6.84
N ILE A 328 -12.71 -8.17 -5.85
CA ILE A 328 -13.18 -9.57 -5.94
C ILE A 328 -14.69 -9.55 -6.18
N ARG A 329 -15.04 -9.52 -7.46
CA ARG A 329 -16.34 -9.07 -7.96
C ARG A 329 -17.43 -10.13 -7.75
N ALA A 330 -18.50 -9.73 -7.08
CA ALA A 330 -19.73 -10.49 -6.90
C ALA A 330 -20.93 -9.56 -7.20
N THR A 331 -21.58 -9.73 -8.33
CA THR A 331 -22.63 -8.83 -8.82
C THR A 331 -24.01 -9.32 -8.39
N ALA A 332 -24.79 -8.50 -7.70
CA ALA A 332 -26.20 -8.78 -7.48
C ALA A 332 -26.98 -8.53 -8.78
N VAL A 333 -27.73 -9.52 -9.25
CA VAL A 333 -28.59 -9.40 -10.43
C VAL A 333 -30.03 -9.53 -9.99
N LEU A 334 -30.82 -8.50 -10.18
CA LEU A 334 -32.23 -8.47 -9.78
C LEU A 334 -33.14 -9.04 -10.88
N GLY A 335 -34.37 -9.42 -10.51
CA GLY A 335 -35.36 -9.94 -11.48
C GLY A 335 -35.83 -8.93 -12.53
N ASN A 336 -35.53 -7.63 -12.37
CA ASN A 336 -35.71 -6.60 -13.39
C ASN A 336 -34.47 -6.42 -14.30
N ASN A 337 -33.47 -7.30 -14.19
CA ASN A 337 -32.19 -7.27 -14.90
C ASN A 337 -31.24 -6.12 -14.51
N GLU A 338 -31.52 -5.36 -13.45
CA GLU A 338 -30.53 -4.42 -12.93
C GLU A 338 -29.39 -5.19 -12.23
N GLU A 339 -28.16 -4.76 -12.52
CA GLU A 339 -26.94 -5.31 -11.95
C GLU A 339 -26.25 -4.32 -11.02
N PHE A 340 -25.85 -4.79 -9.84
CA PHE A 340 -25.10 -4.01 -8.85
C PHE A 340 -23.83 -4.73 -8.47
N ASP A 341 -22.70 -4.11 -8.76
CA ASP A 341 -21.40 -4.68 -8.50
C ASP A 341 -21.01 -4.54 -7.03
N GLY A 342 -20.76 -5.68 -6.39
CA GLY A 342 -20.24 -5.76 -5.04
C GLY A 342 -19.00 -6.63 -4.96
N GLU A 343 -18.63 -6.95 -3.73
CA GLU A 343 -17.44 -7.72 -3.43
C GLU A 343 -17.73 -8.90 -2.49
N SER A 344 -17.05 -10.03 -2.73
CA SER A 344 -17.07 -11.20 -1.85
C SER A 344 -15.99 -12.19 -2.28
N THR A 345 -15.24 -12.73 -1.32
CA THR A 345 -14.18 -13.71 -1.60
C THR A 345 -14.70 -15.14 -1.74
N PHE A 346 -15.78 -15.48 -1.03
CA PHE A 346 -16.41 -16.80 -1.15
C PHE A 346 -17.33 -16.83 -2.37
N GLN A 347 -16.88 -17.50 -3.43
CA GLN A 347 -17.55 -17.60 -4.73
C GLN A 347 -17.75 -19.07 -5.13
N PRO A 348 -18.74 -19.77 -4.56
CA PRO A 348 -18.99 -21.19 -4.86
C PRO A 348 -19.38 -21.42 -6.33
N ALA A 349 -18.68 -22.33 -7.00
CA ALA A 349 -18.90 -22.65 -8.41
C ALA A 349 -20.25 -23.35 -8.70
N ASP A 350 -20.84 -23.98 -7.69
CA ASP A 350 -22.13 -24.67 -7.75
C ASP A 350 -23.32 -23.76 -7.43
N PHE A 351 -23.10 -22.47 -7.15
CA PHE A 351 -24.19 -21.53 -6.94
C PHE A 351 -24.86 -21.17 -8.28
N SER A 352 -26.12 -21.59 -8.42
CA SER A 352 -26.89 -21.40 -9.65
C SER A 352 -27.19 -19.92 -9.93
N SER A 353 -27.14 -19.53 -11.21
CA SER A 353 -27.64 -18.24 -11.70
C SER A 353 -29.17 -18.13 -11.73
N THR A 354 -29.89 -19.13 -11.21
CA THR A 354 -31.35 -19.07 -11.07
C THR A 354 -31.76 -17.92 -10.14
N LEU A 355 -32.73 -17.12 -10.59
CA LEU A 355 -33.36 -16.11 -9.76
C LEU A 355 -34.14 -16.77 -8.62
N LEU A 356 -33.80 -16.42 -7.39
CA LEU A 356 -34.46 -16.87 -6.17
C LEU A 356 -35.27 -15.72 -5.57
N PRO A 357 -36.33 -15.98 -4.79
CA PRO A 357 -37.05 -14.93 -4.08
C PRO A 357 -36.10 -14.11 -3.21
N LEU A 358 -36.24 -12.77 -3.28
CA LEU A 358 -35.47 -11.83 -2.47
C LEU A 358 -36.33 -11.35 -1.29
N VAL A 359 -35.82 -11.50 -0.07
CA VAL A 359 -36.52 -11.07 1.16
C VAL A 359 -35.71 -10.01 1.88
N TYR A 360 -36.38 -8.94 2.29
CA TYR A 360 -35.83 -7.96 3.20
C TYR A 360 -36.53 -8.07 4.57
N PRO A 361 -35.87 -8.64 5.60
CA PRO A 361 -36.48 -8.90 6.91
C PRO A 361 -37.17 -7.70 7.55
N ARG A 362 -36.73 -6.47 7.25
CA ARG A 362 -37.34 -5.23 7.74
C ARG A 362 -38.81 -5.05 7.30
N LEU A 363 -39.18 -5.54 6.11
CA LEU A 363 -40.55 -5.44 5.58
C LEU A 363 -41.51 -6.45 6.23
N ASN A 364 -40.96 -7.49 6.86
CA ASN A 364 -41.71 -8.60 7.44
C ASN A 364 -41.68 -8.57 8.98
N SER A 365 -41.22 -7.48 9.59
CA SER A 365 -41.11 -7.33 11.05
C SER A 365 -41.45 -5.91 11.50
N SER A 366 -42.15 -5.81 12.64
CA SER A 366 -42.34 -4.53 13.34
C SER A 366 -41.08 -4.04 14.04
N ASN A 367 -40.10 -4.92 14.28
CA ASN A 367 -38.84 -4.54 14.91
C ASN A 367 -37.89 -3.92 13.87
N PRO A 368 -37.48 -2.65 14.01
CA PRO A 368 -36.60 -2.00 13.04
C PRO A 368 -35.23 -2.68 12.93
N ASN A 369 -34.77 -3.38 13.97
CA ASN A 369 -33.50 -4.10 13.96
C ASN A 369 -33.51 -5.36 13.06
N ALA A 370 -34.67 -5.76 12.53
CA ALA A 370 -34.76 -6.87 11.59
C ALA A 370 -33.91 -6.62 10.33
N GLN A 371 -33.72 -5.36 9.92
CA GLN A 371 -32.85 -4.98 8.80
C GLN A 371 -31.41 -5.48 8.95
N PHE A 372 -30.95 -5.69 10.18
CA PHE A 372 -29.59 -6.14 10.47
C PHE A 372 -29.40 -7.66 10.43
N CYS A 373 -30.46 -8.43 10.13
CA CYS A 373 -30.40 -9.89 10.07
C CYS A 373 -29.89 -10.54 11.37
N LEU A 374 -30.35 -10.03 12.51
CA LEU A 374 -29.99 -10.60 13.82
C LEU A 374 -30.54 -12.03 13.96
N PRO A 375 -29.75 -12.99 14.50
CA PRO A 375 -30.16 -14.39 14.60
C PRO A 375 -31.54 -14.61 15.25
N ALA A 376 -31.84 -13.87 16.31
CA ALA A 376 -33.11 -13.98 17.02
C ALA A 376 -34.32 -13.50 16.18
N LEU A 377 -34.12 -12.49 15.32
CA LEU A 377 -35.20 -11.88 14.53
C LEU A 377 -35.49 -12.66 13.25
N LEU A 378 -34.48 -13.33 12.67
CA LEU A 378 -34.66 -14.14 11.46
C LEU A 378 -35.51 -15.40 11.69
N ARG A 379 -35.57 -15.92 12.92
CA ARG A 379 -36.35 -17.14 13.24
C ARG A 379 -37.84 -17.03 12.95
N ASN A 380 -38.38 -15.82 12.96
CA ASN A 380 -39.80 -15.54 12.77
C ASN A 380 -40.11 -15.02 11.36
N ILE A 381 -39.14 -15.08 10.44
CA ILE A 381 -39.27 -14.56 9.08
C ILE A 381 -38.95 -15.70 8.10
N ASP A 382 -39.84 -15.93 7.14
CA ASP A 382 -39.64 -16.98 6.14
C ASP A 382 -38.54 -16.59 5.13
N VAL A 383 -37.32 -17.03 5.42
CA VAL A 383 -36.12 -16.85 4.60
C VAL A 383 -35.62 -18.14 3.96
N GLN A 384 -36.32 -19.26 4.17
CA GLN A 384 -35.84 -20.58 3.75
C GLN A 384 -35.76 -20.69 2.21
N GLY A 385 -34.57 -20.99 1.68
CA GLY A 385 -34.31 -21.08 0.24
C GLY A 385 -34.27 -19.74 -0.51
N LYS A 386 -34.26 -18.62 0.21
CA LYS A 386 -34.35 -17.26 -0.36
C LYS A 386 -33.03 -16.51 -0.24
N ILE A 387 -32.87 -15.45 -1.03
CA ILE A 387 -31.78 -14.48 -0.85
C ILE A 387 -32.23 -13.43 0.15
N VAL A 388 -31.40 -13.15 1.16
CA VAL A 388 -31.74 -12.22 2.23
C VAL A 388 -30.95 -10.92 2.08
N LEU A 389 -31.67 -9.80 1.99
CA LEU A 389 -31.08 -8.47 2.04
C LEU A 389 -30.83 -8.07 3.51
N CYS A 390 -29.59 -7.78 3.85
CA CYS A 390 -29.17 -7.37 5.18
C CYS A 390 -28.44 -6.03 5.13
N GLU A 391 -28.62 -5.19 6.14
CA GLU A 391 -27.86 -3.94 6.31
C GLU A 391 -26.70 -4.14 7.31
N LEU A 392 -25.59 -3.41 7.10
CA LEU A 392 -24.55 -3.23 8.12
C LEU A 392 -25.13 -2.64 9.42
N GLY A 393 -24.51 -2.97 10.56
CA GLY A 393 -24.92 -2.47 11.89
C GLY A 393 -25.55 -3.55 12.78
N GLY A 394 -26.22 -3.13 13.85
CA GLY A 394 -26.88 -4.03 14.81
C GLY A 394 -25.95 -4.79 15.75
N GLY A 395 -24.69 -4.36 15.90
CA GLY A 395 -23.73 -4.97 16.84
C GLY A 395 -23.27 -6.38 16.48
N ILE A 396 -23.54 -6.85 15.26
CA ILE A 396 -23.14 -8.17 14.75
C ILE A 396 -22.18 -8.01 13.57
N GLY A 397 -21.11 -8.81 13.56
CA GLY A 397 -20.13 -8.84 12.47
C GLY A 397 -20.75 -9.30 11.14
N ARG A 398 -20.16 -8.85 10.02
CA ARG A 398 -20.63 -9.14 8.65
C ARG A 398 -20.70 -10.63 8.34
N ILE A 399 -19.66 -11.37 8.68
CA ILE A 399 -19.62 -12.84 8.57
C ILE A 399 -20.68 -13.49 9.46
N ALA A 400 -20.86 -12.99 10.69
CA ALA A 400 -21.85 -13.51 11.63
C ALA A 400 -23.30 -13.27 11.17
N LYS A 401 -23.59 -12.17 10.45
CA LYS A 401 -24.88 -11.99 9.75
C LYS A 401 -25.09 -13.09 8.71
N GLY A 402 -24.06 -13.41 7.94
CA GLY A 402 -24.11 -14.54 7.02
C GLY A 402 -24.42 -15.86 7.72
N SER A 403 -23.76 -16.14 8.85
CA SER A 403 -24.06 -17.32 9.68
C SER A 403 -25.52 -17.33 10.15
N ALA A 404 -26.06 -16.18 10.54
CA ALA A 404 -27.46 -16.05 10.95
C ALA A 404 -28.43 -16.39 9.79
N VAL A 405 -28.17 -15.85 8.60
CA VAL A 405 -28.96 -16.13 7.38
C VAL A 405 -28.90 -17.60 7.02
N ARG A 406 -27.69 -18.18 6.98
CA ARG A 406 -27.48 -19.60 6.69
C ARG A 406 -28.22 -20.50 7.69
N ASN A 407 -28.10 -20.21 8.99
CA ASN A 407 -28.75 -21.00 10.04
C ASN A 407 -30.28 -20.90 9.99
N ALA A 408 -30.83 -19.80 9.47
CA ALA A 408 -32.27 -19.64 9.22
C ALA A 408 -32.73 -20.30 7.90
N GLY A 409 -31.82 -20.95 7.16
CA GLY A 409 -32.14 -21.64 5.90
C GLY A 409 -32.06 -20.76 4.65
N GLY A 410 -31.53 -19.53 4.74
CA GLY A 410 -31.32 -18.65 3.58
C GLY A 410 -30.29 -19.22 2.61
N ALA A 411 -30.55 -19.03 1.30
CA ALA A 411 -29.71 -19.54 0.22
C ALA A 411 -28.49 -18.64 -0.06
N ALA A 412 -28.65 -17.32 0.06
CA ALA A 412 -27.59 -16.34 -0.13
C ALA A 412 -27.89 -15.04 0.64
N MET A 413 -26.90 -14.14 0.71
CA MET A 413 -27.03 -12.84 1.38
C MET A 413 -26.57 -11.69 0.49
N ILE A 414 -27.40 -10.66 0.34
CA ILE A 414 -26.96 -9.35 -0.17
C ILE A 414 -26.76 -8.45 1.04
N LEU A 415 -25.53 -8.03 1.30
CA LEU A 415 -25.19 -7.12 2.39
C LEU A 415 -25.03 -5.71 1.83
N ILE A 416 -25.79 -4.74 2.34
CA ILE A 416 -25.70 -3.35 1.91
C ILE A 416 -25.11 -2.46 3.02
N ASN A 417 -24.30 -1.50 2.59
CA ASN A 417 -23.78 -0.45 3.45
C ASN A 417 -24.90 0.44 4.01
N GLN A 418 -24.62 1.08 5.15
CA GLN A 418 -25.37 2.26 5.58
C GLN A 418 -24.68 3.53 5.03
N GLN A 419 -25.33 4.68 5.20
CA GLN A 419 -24.84 5.95 4.67
C GLN A 419 -23.37 6.26 5.00
N PRO A 420 -22.88 6.06 6.26
CA PRO A 420 -21.48 6.36 6.58
C PRO A 420 -20.45 5.47 5.88
N GLN A 421 -20.81 4.28 5.41
CA GLN A 421 -19.88 3.40 4.69
C GLN A 421 -19.81 3.71 3.19
N GLY A 422 -20.80 4.43 2.66
CA GLY A 422 -20.83 4.89 1.28
C GLY A 422 -20.53 3.76 0.28
N TYR A 423 -19.47 3.95 -0.51
CA TYR A 423 -19.02 3.06 -1.58
C TYR A 423 -17.89 2.11 -1.16
N THR A 424 -17.46 2.12 0.11
CA THR A 424 -16.44 1.17 0.56
C THR A 424 -17.03 -0.23 0.73
N THR A 425 -16.60 -1.17 -0.10
CA THR A 425 -16.99 -2.59 -0.07
C THR A 425 -15.85 -3.48 0.40
N LEU A 426 -16.18 -4.57 1.11
CA LEU A 426 -15.20 -5.50 1.67
C LEU A 426 -15.35 -6.88 1.02
N SER A 427 -14.24 -7.44 0.57
CA SER A 427 -14.16 -8.78 -0.03
C SER A 427 -13.96 -9.84 1.06
N GLU A 428 -14.91 -10.00 1.97
CA GLU A 428 -14.78 -10.98 3.05
C GLU A 428 -15.18 -12.40 2.61
N SER A 429 -14.63 -13.41 3.29
CA SER A 429 -14.98 -14.83 3.11
C SER A 429 -16.25 -15.19 3.89
N HIS A 430 -17.42 -14.93 3.29
CA HIS A 430 -18.71 -15.28 3.88
C HIS A 430 -18.96 -16.79 4.00
N VAL A 431 -19.76 -17.20 4.99
CA VAL A 431 -20.09 -18.62 5.26
C VAL A 431 -21.17 -19.22 4.34
N LEU A 432 -21.73 -18.40 3.45
CA LEU A 432 -22.70 -18.72 2.40
C LEU A 432 -22.46 -17.76 1.22
N PRO A 433 -23.00 -18.02 0.02
CA PRO A 433 -22.93 -17.10 -1.12
C PRO A 433 -23.38 -15.70 -0.72
N ALA A 434 -22.55 -14.69 -0.95
CA ALA A 434 -22.87 -13.32 -0.57
C ALA A 434 -22.23 -12.29 -1.49
N THR A 435 -22.76 -11.07 -1.46
CA THR A 435 -22.14 -9.87 -2.05
C THR A 435 -22.33 -8.68 -1.12
N HIS A 436 -21.27 -7.88 -0.97
CA HIS A 436 -21.28 -6.63 -0.20
C HIS A 436 -21.34 -5.42 -1.15
N LEU A 437 -22.41 -4.64 -1.05
CA LEU A 437 -22.74 -3.52 -1.94
C LEU A 437 -22.69 -2.15 -1.24
N SER A 438 -22.54 -1.12 -2.08
CA SER A 438 -22.58 0.28 -1.67
C SER A 438 -23.93 0.69 -1.07
N TYR A 439 -23.94 1.80 -0.34
CA TYR A 439 -25.19 2.38 0.20
C TYR A 439 -26.12 2.82 -0.94
N ALA A 440 -25.56 3.44 -1.98
CA ALA A 440 -26.31 3.94 -3.13
C ALA A 440 -27.01 2.82 -3.89
N ASP A 441 -26.34 1.68 -4.09
CA ASP A 441 -26.95 0.52 -4.75
C ASP A 441 -27.95 -0.17 -3.83
N GLY A 442 -27.69 -0.20 -2.51
CA GLY A 442 -28.67 -0.66 -1.54
C GLY A 442 -29.99 0.14 -1.56
N LEU A 443 -29.95 1.46 -1.83
CA LEU A 443 -31.17 2.25 -2.02
C LEU A 443 -31.95 1.82 -3.26
N LYS A 444 -31.27 1.51 -4.37
CA LYS A 444 -31.91 1.04 -5.61
C LYS A 444 -32.54 -0.35 -5.42
N ILE A 445 -31.86 -1.27 -4.74
CA ILE A 445 -32.41 -2.59 -4.39
C ILE A 445 -33.64 -2.45 -3.49
N LYS A 446 -33.61 -1.53 -2.52
CA LYS A 446 -34.78 -1.23 -1.67
C LYS A 446 -35.94 -0.62 -2.47
N ALA A 447 -35.66 0.19 -3.49
CA ALA A 447 -36.69 0.69 -4.40
C ALA A 447 -37.31 -0.45 -5.24
N TYR A 448 -36.49 -1.36 -5.76
CA TYR A 448 -36.96 -2.55 -6.48
C TYR A 448 -37.86 -3.46 -5.63
N LEU A 449 -37.49 -3.68 -4.37
CA LEU A 449 -38.31 -4.46 -3.42
C LEU A 449 -39.73 -3.88 -3.26
N ASN A 450 -39.90 -2.56 -3.40
CA ASN A 450 -41.19 -1.89 -3.31
C ASN A 450 -41.93 -1.83 -4.66
N SER A 451 -41.26 -2.08 -5.78
CA SER A 451 -41.86 -1.97 -7.12
C SER A 451 -42.55 -3.26 -7.60
N THR A 452 -42.39 -4.38 -6.90
CA THR A 452 -42.98 -5.68 -7.27
C THR A 452 -43.40 -6.48 -6.04
N SER A 453 -44.47 -7.28 -6.17
CA SER A 453 -44.93 -8.19 -5.13
C SER A 453 -44.17 -9.52 -5.08
N SER A 454 -43.33 -9.80 -6.07
CA SER A 454 -42.53 -11.03 -6.16
C SER A 454 -41.08 -10.70 -6.55
N PRO A 455 -40.34 -9.97 -5.69
CA PRO A 455 -38.96 -9.62 -5.96
C PRO A 455 -38.07 -10.86 -6.00
N THR A 456 -37.18 -10.91 -6.96
CA THR A 456 -36.19 -11.99 -7.11
C THR A 456 -34.80 -11.43 -7.36
N ALA A 457 -33.78 -12.20 -7.02
CA ALA A 457 -32.39 -11.87 -7.29
C ALA A 457 -31.53 -13.13 -7.42
N THR A 458 -30.32 -12.96 -7.93
CA THR A 458 -29.22 -13.92 -7.85
C THR A 458 -27.89 -13.17 -7.67
N ILE A 459 -26.80 -13.91 -7.51
CA ILE A 459 -25.44 -13.37 -7.41
C ILE A 459 -24.60 -13.98 -8.53
N SER A 460 -24.07 -13.14 -9.41
CA SER A 460 -23.11 -13.51 -10.44
C SER A 460 -21.69 -13.31 -9.92
N PHE A 461 -20.97 -14.40 -9.73
CA PHE A 461 -19.57 -14.39 -9.30
C PHE A 461 -18.63 -14.21 -10.49
N LYS A 462 -17.81 -13.14 -10.46
CA LYS A 462 -16.92 -12.75 -11.58
C LYS A 462 -15.43 -12.91 -11.23
N GLY A 463 -15.12 -13.41 -10.03
CA GLY A 463 -13.75 -13.61 -9.57
C GLY A 463 -12.97 -12.31 -9.35
N THR A 464 -11.66 -12.39 -9.49
CA THR A 464 -10.75 -11.25 -9.28
C THR A 464 -10.63 -10.39 -10.54
N ILE A 465 -10.86 -9.10 -10.38
CA ILE A 465 -10.71 -8.07 -11.42
C ILE A 465 -9.66 -7.06 -10.94
N ILE A 466 -8.78 -6.64 -11.84
CA ILE A 466 -7.72 -5.65 -11.57
C ILE A 466 -7.92 -4.48 -12.54
N GLY A 467 -7.59 -3.26 -12.10
CA GLY A 467 -7.68 -2.04 -12.91
C GLY A 467 -8.87 -1.15 -12.56
N ASP A 468 -9.33 -1.16 -11.31
CA ASP A 468 -10.20 -0.09 -10.80
C ASP A 468 -9.41 1.23 -10.76
N ASP A 469 -9.67 2.08 -11.74
CA ASP A 469 -8.96 3.36 -11.97
C ASP A 469 -9.21 4.39 -10.86
N ARG A 470 -10.21 4.15 -10.00
CA ARG A 470 -10.49 4.99 -8.84
C ARG A 470 -9.57 4.72 -7.66
N ALA A 471 -8.80 3.64 -7.69
CA ALA A 471 -7.84 3.35 -6.65
C ALA A 471 -6.58 4.24 -6.76
N PRO A 472 -5.97 4.62 -5.63
CA PRO A 472 -6.47 4.41 -4.29
C PRO A 472 -7.64 5.36 -3.94
N ALA A 473 -8.60 4.83 -3.19
CA ALA A 473 -9.64 5.60 -2.51
C ALA A 473 -9.58 5.31 -1.00
N VAL A 474 -9.82 6.31 -0.16
CA VAL A 474 -9.74 6.17 1.29
C VAL A 474 -10.92 5.34 1.79
N ALA A 475 -10.65 4.29 2.56
CA ALA A 475 -11.69 3.43 3.10
C ALA A 475 -12.51 4.15 4.18
N TYR A 476 -13.82 3.88 4.26
CA TYR A 476 -14.72 4.55 5.21
C TYR A 476 -14.25 4.44 6.67
N PHE A 477 -13.71 3.27 7.04
CA PHE A 477 -13.30 2.98 8.41
C PHE A 477 -12.00 3.69 8.79
N SER A 478 -11.21 4.14 7.82
CA SER A 478 -9.94 4.81 8.10
C SER A 478 -10.21 6.06 8.94
N ALA A 479 -9.66 6.08 10.15
CA ALA A 479 -9.84 7.20 11.06
C ALA A 479 -9.39 8.53 10.43
N ARG A 480 -10.01 9.62 10.90
CA ARG A 480 -9.79 10.97 10.40
C ARG A 480 -9.16 11.85 11.48
N GLY A 481 -8.28 12.75 11.07
CA GLY A 481 -7.90 13.91 11.88
C GLY A 481 -9.09 14.86 12.14
N PRO A 482 -8.86 16.00 12.80
CA PRO A 482 -7.55 16.47 13.30
C PRO A 482 -7.00 15.64 14.45
N ASN A 483 -5.72 15.82 14.77
CA ASN A 483 -5.09 15.26 15.95
C ASN A 483 -5.48 16.09 17.18
N ILE A 484 -6.42 15.60 17.99
CA ILE A 484 -6.94 16.34 19.14
C ILE A 484 -5.90 16.59 20.24
N ALA A 485 -4.83 15.78 20.29
CA ALA A 485 -3.74 15.93 21.24
C ALA A 485 -2.75 17.04 20.86
N SER A 486 -2.67 17.37 19.56
CA SER A 486 -1.87 18.46 19.04
C SER A 486 -2.41 18.89 17.68
N LEU A 487 -3.21 19.94 17.67
CA LEU A 487 -3.86 20.47 16.46
C LEU A 487 -2.84 21.02 15.47
N GLY A 488 -1.67 21.50 15.93
CA GLY A 488 -0.59 22.00 15.07
C GLY A 488 0.04 20.93 14.17
N ILE A 489 -0.23 19.64 14.43
CA ILE A 489 0.33 18.51 13.68
C ILE A 489 -0.79 17.77 12.93
N LEU A 490 -0.73 17.82 11.60
CA LEU A 490 -1.68 17.13 10.72
C LEU A 490 -1.60 15.60 10.90
N LYS A 491 -2.76 14.96 11.05
CA LYS A 491 -2.91 13.50 11.00
C LYS A 491 -4.14 13.06 10.17
N PRO A 492 -4.15 11.83 9.59
CA PRO A 492 -3.02 10.91 9.50
C PRO A 492 -1.87 11.51 8.69
N ASP A 493 -0.67 10.94 8.78
CA ASP A 493 0.48 11.46 8.03
C ASP A 493 0.37 11.13 6.55
N ILE A 494 -0.13 9.94 6.25
CA ILE A 494 -0.19 9.35 4.91
C ILE A 494 -1.23 8.23 4.86
N ILE A 495 -1.65 7.81 3.66
CA ILE A 495 -2.42 6.59 3.43
C ILE A 495 -1.61 5.54 2.66
N GLY A 496 -1.93 4.27 2.89
CA GLY A 496 -1.39 3.14 2.13
C GLY A 496 -2.43 2.04 1.90
N PRO A 497 -2.09 0.97 1.16
CA PRO A 497 -2.99 -0.16 0.92
C PRO A 497 -3.46 -0.81 2.22
N GLY A 498 -4.76 -0.78 2.48
CA GLY A 498 -5.36 -1.32 3.71
C GLY A 498 -6.76 -1.87 3.53
N ASN A 499 -7.31 -1.87 2.30
CA ASN A 499 -8.61 -2.46 2.01
C ASN A 499 -8.47 -3.70 1.11
N ASN A 500 -9.05 -4.82 1.54
CA ASN A 500 -9.07 -6.11 0.85
C ASN A 500 -7.67 -6.66 0.56
N ILE A 501 -6.80 -6.67 1.58
CA ILE A 501 -5.41 -7.12 1.49
C ILE A 501 -5.32 -8.62 1.75
N LEU A 502 -4.69 -9.33 0.80
CA LEU A 502 -4.38 -10.76 0.93
C LEU A 502 -3.02 -10.92 1.58
N ALA A 503 -2.94 -11.63 2.70
CA ALA A 503 -1.69 -12.03 3.34
C ALA A 503 -1.85 -13.35 4.10
N ALA A 504 -0.77 -13.84 4.71
CA ALA A 504 -0.74 -15.11 5.42
C ALA A 504 -1.77 -15.14 6.56
N TRP A 505 -2.29 -16.32 6.85
CA TRP A 505 -3.25 -16.56 7.93
C TRP A 505 -2.86 -17.80 8.75
N HIS A 506 -3.22 -17.80 10.03
CA HIS A 506 -2.86 -18.88 10.93
C HIS A 506 -3.61 -20.21 10.65
N ILE A 507 -4.84 -20.14 10.11
CA ILE A 507 -5.69 -21.30 9.77
C ILE A 507 -6.28 -21.20 8.36
N SER A 508 -6.72 -22.32 7.78
CA SER A 508 -7.42 -22.27 6.49
C SER A 508 -8.84 -21.71 6.64
N VAL A 509 -9.13 -20.57 5.99
CA VAL A 509 -10.51 -20.07 5.84
C VAL A 509 -11.38 -20.98 4.94
N GLU A 510 -10.74 -21.79 4.09
CA GLU A 510 -11.38 -22.77 3.20
C GLU A 510 -11.68 -24.11 3.88
N LYS A 511 -11.36 -24.25 5.19
CA LYS A 511 -11.40 -25.52 5.94
C LYS A 511 -10.53 -26.65 5.34
N ASN A 512 -9.49 -26.29 4.57
CA ASN A 512 -8.50 -27.23 4.07
C ASN A 512 -7.39 -27.44 5.11
N THR A 513 -7.35 -28.62 5.72
CA THR A 513 -6.33 -28.98 6.71
C THR A 513 -5.06 -29.58 6.09
N ASN A 514 -5.03 -29.78 4.77
CA ASN A 514 -3.93 -30.45 4.06
C ASN A 514 -2.83 -29.48 3.60
N THR A 515 -2.94 -28.19 3.92
CA THR A 515 -1.97 -27.17 3.54
C THR A 515 -1.59 -26.29 4.74
N LYS A 516 -0.32 -25.90 4.78
CA LYS A 516 0.20 -24.85 5.69
C LYS A 516 0.20 -23.46 5.04
N SER A 517 -0.11 -23.38 3.75
CA SER A 517 -0.11 -22.16 2.94
C SER A 517 -1.49 -21.49 2.96
N ASN A 518 -1.88 -21.01 4.14
CA ASN A 518 -3.19 -20.44 4.38
C ASN A 518 -3.17 -18.92 4.22
N PHE A 519 -4.10 -18.38 3.43
CA PHE A 519 -4.23 -16.94 3.23
C PHE A 519 -5.61 -16.45 3.63
N ASN A 520 -5.72 -15.16 3.92
CA ASN A 520 -6.99 -14.50 4.17
C ASN A 520 -6.97 -13.07 3.60
N ILE A 521 -8.17 -12.55 3.32
CA ILE A 521 -8.38 -11.19 2.82
C ILE A 521 -9.11 -10.40 3.90
N ILE A 522 -8.42 -9.39 4.44
CA ILE A 522 -8.96 -8.51 5.48
C ILE A 522 -8.66 -7.05 5.18
N SER A 523 -9.34 -6.16 5.90
CA SER A 523 -9.26 -4.71 5.74
C SER A 523 -9.07 -4.03 7.08
N GLY A 524 -8.25 -2.98 7.10
CA GLY A 524 -7.96 -2.17 8.28
C GLY A 524 -6.74 -1.27 8.05
N THR A 525 -6.62 -0.22 8.85
CA THR A 525 -5.36 0.53 8.98
C THR A 525 -4.23 -0.35 9.53
N SER A 526 -4.59 -1.43 10.22
CA SER A 526 -3.70 -2.54 10.57
C SER A 526 -3.05 -3.23 9.38
N MET A 527 -3.62 -3.14 8.18
CA MET A 527 -2.98 -3.67 6.97
C MET A 527 -2.15 -2.61 6.26
N SER A 528 -2.49 -1.32 6.37
CA SER A 528 -1.67 -0.25 5.78
C SER A 528 -0.40 0.05 6.58
N CYS A 529 -0.44 -0.04 7.91
CA CYS A 529 0.74 0.08 8.78
C CYS A 529 1.90 -0.86 8.37
N PRO A 530 1.72 -2.18 8.21
CA PRO A 530 2.80 -3.07 7.82
C PRO A 530 3.27 -2.84 6.37
N HIS A 531 2.42 -2.38 5.46
CA HIS A 531 2.89 -1.92 4.15
C HIS A 531 3.93 -0.81 4.32
N LEU A 532 3.62 0.23 5.08
CA LEU A 532 4.54 1.36 5.32
C LEU A 532 5.75 0.99 6.20
N SER A 533 5.62 -0.01 7.07
CA SER A 533 6.74 -0.59 7.80
C SER A 533 7.73 -1.27 6.84
N GLY A 534 7.22 -2.00 5.85
CA GLY A 534 8.04 -2.57 4.78
C GLY A 534 8.64 -1.51 3.86
N VAL A 535 7.90 -0.43 3.54
CA VAL A 535 8.46 0.72 2.79
C VAL A 535 9.63 1.35 3.55
N ALA A 536 9.45 1.60 4.85
CA ALA A 536 10.52 2.11 5.70
C ALA A 536 11.72 1.16 5.73
N ALA A 537 11.52 -0.16 5.64
CA ALA A 537 12.60 -1.13 5.59
C ALA A 537 13.39 -1.07 4.28
N LEU A 538 12.70 -0.91 3.14
CA LEU A 538 13.36 -0.68 1.85
C LEU A 538 14.16 0.63 1.87
N LEU A 539 13.60 1.70 2.41
CA LEU A 539 14.27 2.99 2.54
C LEU A 539 15.46 2.94 3.49
N LYS A 540 15.34 2.26 4.64
CA LYS A 540 16.45 2.08 5.59
C LYS A 540 17.57 1.22 5.02
N ASN A 541 17.26 0.25 4.15
CA ASN A 541 18.29 -0.49 3.42
C ASN A 541 19.03 0.39 2.40
N ALA A 542 18.28 1.19 1.64
CA ALA A 542 18.83 2.09 0.63
C ALA A 542 19.61 3.26 1.24
N HIS A 543 19.16 3.74 2.40
CA HIS A 543 19.73 4.87 3.14
C HIS A 543 19.95 4.51 4.62
N PRO A 544 20.99 3.72 4.94
CA PRO A 544 21.22 3.23 6.31
C PRO A 544 21.46 4.33 7.36
N ASP A 545 21.92 5.49 6.93
CA ASP A 545 22.24 6.67 7.74
C ASP A 545 21.03 7.56 8.01
N TRP A 546 19.91 7.40 7.30
CA TRP A 546 18.72 8.21 7.53
C TRP A 546 18.12 7.95 8.92
N SER A 547 17.75 9.06 9.56
CA SER A 547 16.99 9.06 10.81
C SER A 547 15.54 8.59 10.56
N PRO A 548 14.81 8.22 11.62
CA PRO A 548 13.37 7.97 11.52
C PRO A 548 12.60 9.14 10.89
N ALA A 549 12.96 10.39 11.24
CA ALA A 549 12.33 11.59 10.72
C ALA A 549 12.63 11.81 9.23
N ALA A 550 13.85 11.54 8.77
CA ALA A 550 14.20 11.61 7.35
C ALA A 550 13.42 10.59 6.51
N ILE A 551 13.32 9.33 6.96
CA ILE A 551 12.50 8.29 6.30
C ILE A 551 11.04 8.72 6.26
N LYS A 552 10.49 9.20 7.39
CA LYS A 552 9.11 9.70 7.47
C LYS A 552 8.88 10.86 6.51
N SER A 553 9.79 11.83 6.49
CA SER A 553 9.73 12.98 5.60
C SER A 553 9.73 12.53 4.14
N ALA A 554 10.63 11.64 3.74
CA ALA A 554 10.70 11.15 2.38
C ALA A 554 9.40 10.48 1.94
N ILE A 555 8.80 9.65 2.81
CA ILE A 555 7.50 9.02 2.56
C ILE A 555 6.39 10.05 2.37
N MET A 556 6.35 11.09 3.22
CA MET A 556 5.29 12.10 3.20
C MET A 556 5.42 13.07 2.02
N THR A 557 6.61 13.61 1.77
CA THR A 557 6.80 14.71 0.81
C THR A 557 6.71 14.28 -0.64
N THR A 558 6.80 12.98 -0.91
CA THR A 558 6.73 12.40 -2.25
C THR A 558 5.42 11.67 -2.55
N ALA A 559 4.44 11.73 -1.64
CA ALA A 559 3.18 11.03 -1.76
C ALA A 559 2.33 11.53 -2.95
N ASP A 560 1.68 10.59 -3.64
CA ASP A 560 0.80 10.91 -4.76
C ASP A 560 -0.55 11.46 -4.26
N GLN A 561 -1.08 12.45 -4.98
CA GLN A 561 -2.35 13.12 -4.62
C GLN A 561 -3.55 12.59 -5.39
N VAL A 562 -3.31 11.77 -6.40
CA VAL A 562 -4.29 11.36 -7.40
C VAL A 562 -4.43 9.84 -7.46
N ASN A 563 -5.59 9.38 -7.88
CA ASN A 563 -5.84 7.98 -8.22
C ASN A 563 -5.32 7.64 -9.62
N LEU A 564 -5.45 6.38 -10.01
CA LEU A 564 -5.00 5.89 -11.32
C LEU A 564 -5.71 6.60 -12.50
N ALA A 565 -6.92 7.12 -12.29
CA ALA A 565 -7.64 7.95 -13.26
C ALA A 565 -7.12 9.40 -13.35
N GLY A 566 -6.16 9.79 -12.50
CA GLY A 566 -5.62 11.16 -12.44
C GLY A 566 -6.50 12.16 -11.68
N ASN A 567 -7.58 11.70 -11.05
CA ASN A 567 -8.43 12.52 -10.19
C ASN A 567 -7.84 12.58 -8.78
N PHE A 568 -8.13 13.64 -8.02
CA PHE A 568 -7.77 13.67 -6.59
C PHE A 568 -8.31 12.42 -5.88
N ILE A 569 -7.48 11.83 -5.02
CA ILE A 569 -7.85 10.66 -4.21
C ILE A 569 -9.19 10.91 -3.54
N GLU A 570 -10.11 9.96 -3.68
CA GLU A 570 -11.48 10.07 -3.21
C GLU A 570 -11.66 9.39 -1.86
N ASP A 571 -12.71 9.75 -1.12
CA ASP A 571 -13.15 9.04 0.09
C ASP A 571 -14.34 8.11 -0.19
N GLU A 572 -14.94 7.56 0.87
CA GLU A 572 -16.07 6.63 0.76
C GLU A 572 -17.31 7.23 0.10
N THR A 573 -17.38 8.55 -0.05
CA THR A 573 -18.49 9.26 -0.68
C THR A 573 -18.27 9.53 -2.16
N LEU A 574 -17.14 9.07 -2.73
CA LEU A 574 -16.72 9.34 -4.11
C LEU A 574 -16.48 10.84 -4.38
N ARG A 575 -16.03 11.54 -3.35
CA ARG A 575 -15.61 12.95 -3.44
C ARG A 575 -14.14 13.04 -3.08
N PRO A 576 -13.43 14.08 -3.54
CA PRO A 576 -12.03 14.29 -3.15
C PRO A 576 -11.87 14.24 -1.63
N ALA A 577 -11.08 13.28 -1.15
CA ALA A 577 -10.87 13.04 0.27
C ALA A 577 -10.28 14.27 0.93
N PHE A 578 -10.78 14.63 2.11
CA PHE A 578 -10.26 15.77 2.85
C PHE A 578 -8.84 15.49 3.38
N VAL A 579 -8.09 16.54 3.70
CA VAL A 579 -6.70 16.43 4.18
C VAL A 579 -6.60 15.61 5.49
N PHE A 580 -7.61 15.70 6.36
CA PHE A 580 -7.73 14.85 7.56
C PHE A 580 -8.04 13.38 7.27
N ALA A 581 -8.31 12.99 6.02
CA ALA A 581 -8.49 11.62 5.58
C ALA A 581 -7.23 11.06 4.90
N VAL A 582 -6.60 11.86 4.06
CA VAL A 582 -5.51 11.43 3.16
C VAL A 582 -4.11 11.78 3.69
N GLY A 583 -4.01 12.74 4.62
CA GLY A 583 -2.73 13.27 5.09
C GLY A 583 -1.94 13.88 3.94
N SER A 584 -0.71 13.41 3.76
CA SER A 584 0.17 13.83 2.69
C SER A 584 -0.19 13.24 1.33
N GLY A 585 -1.01 12.19 1.24
CA GLY A 585 -1.30 11.48 -0.02
C GLY A 585 -1.19 9.97 0.11
N HIS A 586 -1.21 9.27 -1.04
CA HIS A 586 -0.87 7.84 -1.10
C HIS A 586 0.62 7.62 -1.26
N VAL A 587 1.16 6.66 -0.53
CA VAL A 587 2.60 6.34 -0.57
C VAL A 587 3.08 6.07 -1.99
N ASN A 588 4.16 6.74 -2.39
CA ASN A 588 4.90 6.47 -3.61
C ASN A 588 6.32 6.06 -3.24
N ILE A 589 6.59 4.76 -3.29
CA ILE A 589 7.87 4.19 -2.87
C ILE A 589 9.00 4.68 -3.78
N LEU A 590 8.78 4.71 -5.09
CA LEU A 590 9.80 5.05 -6.07
C LEU A 590 10.27 6.50 -5.98
N LYS A 591 9.38 7.43 -5.59
CA LYS A 591 9.79 8.82 -5.34
C LYS A 591 10.42 8.98 -3.96
N ALA A 592 9.94 8.27 -2.94
CA ALA A 592 10.46 8.37 -1.57
C ALA A 592 11.93 7.93 -1.45
N THR A 593 12.47 7.20 -2.43
CA THR A 593 13.87 6.75 -2.42
C THR A 593 14.86 7.83 -2.79
N ASP A 594 14.41 8.85 -3.51
CA ASP A 594 15.20 10.02 -3.82
C ASP A 594 14.27 11.24 -3.73
N PRO A 595 13.95 11.69 -2.50
CA PRO A 595 13.00 12.76 -2.27
C PRO A 595 13.60 14.13 -2.60
N GLY A 596 14.93 14.24 -2.79
CA GLY A 596 15.63 15.50 -2.92
C GLY A 596 15.83 16.21 -1.57
N LEU A 597 14.74 16.58 -0.90
CA LEU A 597 14.80 17.25 0.42
C LEU A 597 14.04 16.47 1.49
N VAL A 598 14.54 16.51 2.73
CA VAL A 598 13.87 15.97 3.91
C VAL A 598 13.80 16.99 5.05
N TYR A 599 12.72 16.92 5.81
CA TYR A 599 12.51 17.64 7.07
C TYR A 599 13.05 16.77 8.21
N GLU A 600 14.26 17.10 8.65
CA GLU A 600 14.91 16.38 9.76
C GLU A 600 14.38 16.86 11.11
N ILE A 601 14.19 15.91 12.02
CA ILE A 601 13.81 16.17 13.41
C ILE A 601 14.66 15.24 14.27
N GLN A 602 15.50 15.81 15.13
CA GLN A 602 16.28 15.08 16.10
C GLN A 602 15.47 14.93 17.40
N PRO A 603 15.76 13.91 18.23
CA PRO A 603 14.97 13.69 19.44
C PRO A 603 14.91 14.88 20.40
N GLN A 604 15.99 15.67 20.50
CA GLN A 604 16.02 16.89 21.30
C GLN A 604 15.10 18.00 20.77
N ASP A 605 14.78 18.00 19.47
CA ASP A 605 13.93 19.03 18.85
C ASP A 605 12.46 18.88 19.28
N TYR A 606 12.07 17.70 19.77
CA TYR A 606 10.74 17.50 20.35
C TYR A 606 10.58 18.10 21.75
N VAL A 607 11.66 18.36 22.49
CA VAL A 607 11.56 18.88 23.87
C VAL A 607 10.97 20.30 23.92
N PRO A 608 11.44 21.28 23.11
CA PRO A 608 10.79 22.59 23.00
C PRO A 608 9.32 22.50 22.58
N TYR A 609 8.97 21.55 21.72
CA TYR A 609 7.60 21.29 21.28
C TYR A 609 6.73 20.78 22.44
N LEU A 610 7.22 19.80 23.20
CA LEU A 610 6.51 19.25 24.36
C LEU A 610 6.29 20.33 25.44
N CYS A 611 7.30 21.17 25.70
CA CYS A 611 7.14 22.32 26.59
C CYS A 611 6.11 23.33 26.05
N GLY A 612 6.02 23.48 24.73
CA GLY A 612 5.04 24.35 24.06
C GLY A 612 3.59 23.86 24.12
N LEU A 613 3.36 22.58 24.40
CA LEU A 613 2.04 22.02 24.69
C LEU A 613 1.52 22.39 26.10
N ASN A 614 2.23 23.23 26.84
CA ASN A 614 1.99 23.57 28.25
C ASN A 614 2.02 22.34 29.19
N TYR A 615 2.82 21.33 28.84
CA TYR A 615 3.09 20.21 29.74
C TYR A 615 4.00 20.66 30.88
N THR A 616 3.81 20.07 32.06
CA THR A 616 4.69 20.30 33.21
C THR A 616 6.04 19.64 33.00
N ASP A 617 7.08 20.11 33.71
CA ASP A 617 8.42 19.50 33.70
C ASP A 617 8.37 17.97 33.90
N GLN A 618 7.54 17.51 34.84
CA GLN A 618 7.33 16.08 35.12
C GLN A 618 6.68 15.34 33.94
N GLN A 619 5.70 15.95 33.27
CA GLN A 619 5.04 15.35 32.11
C GLN A 619 5.98 15.25 30.91
N VAL A 620 6.85 16.24 30.70
CA VAL A 620 7.88 16.17 29.66
C VAL A 620 8.94 15.14 30.02
N GLU A 621 9.33 15.02 31.28
CA GLU A 621 10.26 14.00 31.77
C GLU A 621 9.74 12.56 31.55
N ILE A 622 8.43 12.31 31.70
CA ILE A 622 7.82 11.01 31.40
C ILE A 622 8.11 10.59 29.94
N ILE A 623 8.01 11.52 29.00
CA ILE A 623 8.21 11.22 27.57
C ILE A 623 9.70 11.18 27.22
N ALA A 624 10.45 12.21 27.64
CA ALA A 624 11.85 12.38 27.29
C ALA A 624 12.82 11.47 28.05
N ASN A 625 12.33 10.80 29.11
CA ASN A 625 13.09 9.92 29.99
C ASN A 625 14.37 10.57 30.55
N ARG A 626 14.32 11.88 30.79
CA ARG A 626 15.39 12.68 31.42
C ARG A 626 14.80 13.93 32.06
N PRO A 627 15.44 14.49 33.10
CA PRO A 627 15.00 15.74 33.69
C PRO A 627 14.98 16.87 32.65
N VAL A 628 13.84 17.56 32.55
CA VAL A 628 13.65 18.73 31.67
C VAL A 628 13.04 19.85 32.50
N ARG A 629 13.54 21.08 32.29
CA ARG A 629 12.96 22.30 32.86
C ARG A 629 12.45 23.18 31.74
N CYS A 630 11.14 23.18 31.51
CA CYS A 630 10.54 23.96 30.43
C CYS A 630 10.71 25.46 30.63
N SER A 631 10.92 25.93 31.86
CA SER A 631 11.24 27.34 32.16
C SER A 631 12.63 27.78 31.67
N GLU A 632 13.56 26.85 31.44
CA GLU A 632 14.92 27.10 30.95
C GLU A 632 15.05 26.87 29.43
N ILE A 633 13.96 26.45 28.76
CA ILE A 633 13.91 26.12 27.33
C ILE A 633 13.01 27.12 26.63
N SER A 634 13.46 27.64 25.48
CA SER A 634 12.58 28.39 24.58
C SER A 634 11.59 27.43 23.93
N SER A 635 10.38 27.34 24.47
CA SER A 635 9.31 26.52 23.90
C SER A 635 8.90 27.04 22.52
N ILE A 636 8.37 26.13 21.69
CA ILE A 636 7.86 26.44 20.36
C ILE A 636 6.38 26.10 20.27
N SER A 637 5.62 26.79 19.41
CA SER A 637 4.23 26.41 19.16
C SER A 637 4.15 25.03 18.51
N GLU A 638 2.98 24.39 18.60
CA GLU A 638 2.78 23.05 18.05
C GLU A 638 3.14 22.96 16.55
N ALA A 639 2.72 23.97 15.79
CA ALA A 639 2.92 24.05 14.35
C ALA A 639 4.35 24.46 13.95
N GLU A 640 5.19 24.91 14.89
CA GLU A 640 6.58 25.31 14.63
C GLU A 640 7.54 24.12 14.54
N LEU A 641 7.16 22.94 15.07
CA LEU A 641 7.94 21.72 14.90
C LEU A 641 8.27 21.52 13.42
N ASN A 642 9.51 21.11 13.12
CA ASN A 642 10.04 20.99 11.75
C ASN A 642 9.42 19.79 10.97
N TYR A 643 8.11 19.77 10.87
CA TYR A 643 7.29 18.70 10.37
C TYR A 643 6.97 18.91 8.88
N PRO A 644 6.89 17.84 8.06
CA PRO A 644 6.66 17.93 6.62
C PRO A 644 5.21 18.31 6.21
N SER A 645 4.45 18.91 7.12
CA SER A 645 3.12 19.48 6.89
C SER A 645 2.91 20.71 7.77
N PHE A 646 1.84 21.46 7.50
CA PHE A 646 1.50 22.65 8.27
C PHE A 646 0.03 22.62 8.68
N THR A 647 -0.24 22.98 9.94
CA THR A 647 -1.56 23.38 10.40
C THR A 647 -1.45 24.78 11.01
N ALA A 648 -2.21 25.75 10.50
CA ALA A 648 -2.27 27.10 11.06
C ALA A 648 -3.65 27.35 11.68
N LEU A 649 -3.68 27.96 12.86
CA LEU A 649 -4.90 28.39 13.55
C LEU A 649 -5.03 29.91 13.39
N LEU A 650 -6.04 30.40 12.66
CA LEU A 650 -6.22 31.82 12.38
C LEU A 650 -7.54 32.34 12.93
N GLY A 651 -7.47 33.09 14.04
CA GLY A 651 -8.62 33.68 14.71
C GLY A 651 -9.00 35.08 14.20
N THR A 652 -10.02 35.68 14.81
CA THR A 652 -10.34 37.11 14.63
C THR A 652 -9.34 38.04 15.32
N GLY A 653 -8.75 37.60 16.44
CA GLY A 653 -7.71 38.33 17.17
C GLY A 653 -6.27 37.98 16.74
N ASN A 654 -6.08 36.80 16.13
CA ASN A 654 -4.79 36.32 15.64
C ASN A 654 -4.87 36.10 14.12
N THR A 655 -4.63 37.16 13.36
CA THR A 655 -4.87 37.19 11.92
C THR A 655 -3.69 36.70 11.10
N SER A 656 -2.53 36.46 11.71
CA SER A 656 -1.33 36.00 11.01
C SER A 656 -0.45 35.14 11.90
N GLU A 657 0.00 34.02 11.34
CA GLU A 657 0.93 33.08 11.96
C GLU A 657 2.15 32.89 11.06
N THR A 658 3.35 32.74 11.63
CA THR A 658 4.58 32.50 10.86
C THR A 658 5.35 31.34 11.46
N TYR A 659 5.75 30.39 10.60
CA TYR A 659 6.50 29.21 11.01
C TYR A 659 7.81 29.07 10.24
N ASN A 660 8.85 28.59 10.92
CA ASN A 660 10.10 28.20 10.26
C ASN A 660 10.08 26.73 9.89
N ARG A 661 10.75 26.41 8.78
CA ARG A 661 11.09 25.03 8.42
C ARG A 661 12.53 24.96 7.94
N THR A 662 13.21 23.89 8.32
CA THR A 662 14.56 23.58 7.88
C THR A 662 14.55 22.29 7.08
N VAL A 663 15.01 22.37 5.84
CA VAL A 663 15.12 21.23 4.93
C VAL A 663 16.58 20.87 4.74
N THR A 664 16.87 19.57 4.71
CA THR A 664 18.20 19.01 4.41
C THR A 664 18.19 18.44 3.00
N ASN A 665 19.18 18.81 2.19
CA ASN A 665 19.34 18.24 0.86
C ASN A 665 19.95 16.83 0.94
N VAL A 666 19.18 15.82 0.55
CA VAL A 666 19.62 14.42 0.43
C VAL A 666 19.72 13.97 -1.04
N GLY A 667 19.40 14.86 -1.98
CA GLY A 667 19.55 14.65 -3.41
C GLY A 667 20.90 15.15 -3.93
N GLU A 668 20.91 15.67 -5.15
CA GLU A 668 22.13 16.11 -5.82
C GLU A 668 22.70 17.41 -5.20
N ALA A 669 24.03 17.51 -5.15
CA ALA A 669 24.70 18.77 -4.84
C ALA A 669 24.47 19.81 -5.95
N ASN A 670 24.61 21.11 -5.63
CA ASN A 670 24.38 22.22 -6.57
C ASN A 670 22.94 22.27 -7.14
N SER A 671 21.96 21.93 -6.31
CA SER A 671 20.54 21.95 -6.68
C SER A 671 19.85 23.25 -6.24
N VAL A 672 18.92 23.74 -7.07
CA VAL A 672 18.07 24.89 -6.77
C VAL A 672 16.61 24.44 -6.73
N TYR A 673 15.90 24.82 -5.68
CA TYR A 673 14.48 24.57 -5.50
C TYR A 673 13.70 25.88 -5.48
N THR A 674 12.59 25.93 -6.21
CA THR A 674 11.66 27.07 -6.24
C THR A 674 10.34 26.65 -5.59
N VAL A 675 9.77 27.52 -4.76
CA VAL A 675 8.51 27.23 -4.08
C VAL A 675 7.31 27.49 -5.00
N GLU A 676 6.37 26.56 -4.99
CA GLU A 676 5.02 26.69 -5.52
C GLU A 676 4.02 26.54 -4.37
N THR A 677 2.98 27.36 -4.39
CA THR A 677 1.97 27.40 -3.33
C THR A 677 0.57 27.43 -3.93
N GLY A 678 -0.41 26.85 -3.24
CA GLY A 678 -1.78 26.89 -3.75
C GLY A 678 -2.83 26.27 -2.85
N GLY A 679 -4.09 26.46 -3.26
CA GLY A 679 -5.24 25.76 -2.70
C GLY A 679 -5.90 26.38 -1.47
N LEU A 680 -5.38 27.49 -0.91
CA LEU A 680 -5.89 28.10 0.34
C LEU A 680 -6.83 29.31 0.10
N PRO A 681 -8.13 29.12 -0.21
CA PRO A 681 -9.05 30.25 -0.35
C PRO A 681 -9.22 30.99 0.98
N GLY A 682 -9.12 32.32 0.95
CA GLY A 682 -9.27 33.17 2.14
C GLY A 682 -8.01 33.30 3.01
N VAL A 683 -6.87 32.76 2.58
CA VAL A 683 -5.58 32.91 3.28
C VAL A 683 -4.54 33.39 2.28
N ASP A 684 -3.80 34.42 2.65
CA ASP A 684 -2.56 34.80 1.96
C ASP A 684 -1.40 34.00 2.56
N MET A 685 -0.62 33.33 1.72
CA MET A 685 0.53 32.55 2.16
C MET A 685 1.81 33.06 1.51
N ARG A 686 2.74 33.53 2.35
CA ARG A 686 4.04 34.05 1.94
C ARG A 686 5.15 33.10 2.38
N VAL A 687 6.07 32.79 1.48
CA VAL A 687 7.23 31.92 1.75
C VAL A 687 8.51 32.68 1.48
N GLU A 688 9.42 32.73 2.45
CA GLU A 688 10.68 33.48 2.36
C GLU A 688 11.90 32.67 2.84
N PRO A 689 12.96 32.53 2.03
CA PRO A 689 13.06 32.94 0.63
C PRO A 689 12.15 32.08 -0.28
N SER A 690 11.86 32.55 -1.49
CA SER A 690 11.09 31.77 -2.50
C SER A 690 11.96 30.77 -3.28
N THR A 691 13.26 30.74 -3.01
CA THR A 691 14.24 29.86 -3.64
C THR A 691 15.27 29.37 -2.62
N LEU A 692 15.59 28.08 -2.66
CA LEU A 692 16.63 27.45 -1.84
C LEU A 692 17.73 26.89 -2.73
N GLN A 693 18.97 27.33 -2.52
CA GLN A 693 20.14 26.92 -3.30
C GLN A 693 21.11 26.14 -2.42
N PHE A 694 21.25 24.85 -2.72
CA PHE A 694 22.14 23.95 -1.99
C PHE A 694 23.43 23.73 -2.79
N SER A 695 24.59 23.98 -2.18
CA SER A 695 25.92 23.71 -2.75
C SER A 695 26.41 22.27 -2.50
N GLY A 696 25.84 21.57 -1.52
CA GLY A 696 26.26 20.22 -1.15
C GLY A 696 25.13 19.33 -0.63
N VAL A 697 25.40 18.03 -0.63
CA VAL A 697 24.57 17.03 0.05
C VAL A 697 24.70 17.25 1.57
N ASN A 698 23.63 17.01 2.31
CA ASN A 698 23.46 17.23 3.74
C ASN A 698 23.50 18.71 4.18
N GLN A 699 23.59 19.67 3.24
CA GLN A 699 23.41 21.07 3.59
C GLN A 699 21.97 21.32 4.03
N ARG A 700 21.83 22.10 5.11
CA ARG A 700 20.55 22.52 5.68
C ARG A 700 20.28 23.97 5.34
N LEU A 701 19.05 24.29 4.95
CA LEU A 701 18.57 25.65 4.75
C LEU A 701 17.22 25.83 5.41
N THR A 702 17.00 27.02 5.96
CA THR A 702 15.76 27.40 6.65
C THR A 702 14.98 28.40 5.81
N TYR A 703 13.66 28.25 5.80
CA TYR A 703 12.72 29.19 5.21
C TYR A 703 11.56 29.45 6.17
N GLN A 704 10.87 30.57 5.99
CA GLN A 704 9.70 30.97 6.75
C GLN A 704 8.44 30.85 5.90
N VAL A 705 7.33 30.48 6.53
CA VAL A 705 6.00 30.48 5.92
C VAL A 705 5.07 31.28 6.80
N THR A 706 4.49 32.34 6.26
CA THR A 706 3.51 33.19 6.92
C THR A 706 2.12 32.94 6.34
N PHE A 707 1.15 32.64 7.19
CA PHE A 707 -0.27 32.50 6.84
C PHE A 707 -1.02 33.71 7.38
N SER A 708 -1.68 34.48 6.52
CA SER A 708 -2.46 35.66 6.91
C SER A 708 -3.92 35.53 6.47
N ARG A 709 -4.85 35.73 7.40
CA ARG A 709 -6.29 35.69 7.15
C ARG A 709 -6.71 36.88 6.28
N LEU A 710 -7.33 36.60 5.14
CA LEU A 710 -7.90 37.66 4.29
C LEU A 710 -9.25 38.15 4.83
N ALA A 711 -9.58 39.41 4.56
CA ALA A 711 -10.82 40.03 5.05
C ALA A 711 -12.10 39.35 4.54
N ASN A 712 -12.03 38.63 3.41
CA ASN A 712 -13.14 37.88 2.82
C ASN A 712 -13.20 36.40 3.29
N ALA A 713 -12.32 36.00 4.22
CA ALA A 713 -12.31 34.65 4.76
C ALA A 713 -13.60 34.38 5.54
N ARG A 714 -14.31 33.32 5.17
CA ARG A 714 -15.47 32.85 5.94
C ARG A 714 -14.97 32.28 7.25
N SER A 715 -15.54 32.72 8.37
CA SER A 715 -15.39 32.01 9.65
C SER A 715 -16.03 30.62 9.53
N ASP A 716 -15.60 29.65 10.35
CA ASP A 716 -16.16 28.30 10.47
C ASP A 716 -15.83 27.30 9.35
N ILE A 717 -14.80 27.56 8.53
CA ILE A 717 -14.32 26.61 7.53
C ILE A 717 -12.90 26.13 7.83
N VAL A 718 -12.62 24.88 7.51
CA VAL A 718 -11.25 24.38 7.41
C VAL A 718 -10.87 24.40 5.93
N VAL A 719 -9.79 25.11 5.60
CA VAL A 719 -9.26 25.15 4.23
C VAL A 719 -7.98 24.33 4.14
N ARG A 720 -7.73 23.75 2.98
CA ARG A 720 -6.58 22.89 2.71
C ARG A 720 -5.74 23.47 1.58
N GLY A 721 -4.45 23.29 1.60
CA GLY A 721 -3.56 23.76 0.53
C GLY A 721 -2.31 22.92 0.40
N PHE A 722 -1.34 23.46 -0.31
CA PHE A 722 -0.03 22.85 -0.44
C PHE A 722 1.08 23.90 -0.59
N LEU A 723 2.28 23.48 -0.18
CA LEU A 723 3.55 24.11 -0.48
C LEU A 723 4.42 23.03 -1.14
N THR A 724 5.00 23.32 -2.29
CA THR A 724 5.87 22.38 -3.01
C THR A 724 7.19 23.05 -3.36
N TRP A 725 8.30 22.46 -2.92
CA TRP A 725 9.62 22.82 -3.44
C TRP A 725 9.90 22.00 -4.69
N THR A 726 10.13 22.68 -5.81
CA THR A 726 10.34 22.05 -7.12
C THR A 726 11.75 22.31 -7.63
N SER A 727 12.43 21.26 -8.09
CA SER A 727 13.68 21.33 -8.84
C SER A 727 13.46 20.70 -10.22
N ALA A 728 14.53 20.60 -11.03
CA ALA A 728 14.46 19.92 -12.32
C ALA A 728 14.12 18.41 -12.21
N ARG A 729 14.35 17.79 -11.05
CA ARG A 729 14.15 16.34 -10.85
C ARG A 729 13.20 16.00 -9.71
N HIS A 730 13.08 16.87 -8.71
CA HIS A 730 12.39 16.56 -7.46
C HIS A 730 11.22 17.50 -7.22
N SER A 731 10.21 16.97 -6.54
CA SER A 731 9.05 17.71 -6.06
C SER A 731 8.80 17.28 -4.62
N VAL A 732 8.98 18.22 -3.69
CA VAL A 732 8.90 18.00 -2.25
C VAL A 732 7.68 18.76 -1.75
N ARG A 733 6.58 18.04 -1.55
CA ARG A 733 5.27 18.63 -1.27
C ARG A 733 4.86 18.46 0.19
N SER A 734 4.47 19.55 0.82
CA SER A 734 3.86 19.57 2.15
C SER A 734 2.38 19.94 2.07
N PRO A 735 1.46 19.12 2.63
CA PRO A 735 0.06 19.52 2.76
C PRO A 735 -0.08 20.61 3.82
N LEU A 736 -1.07 21.49 3.60
CA LEU A 736 -1.38 22.62 4.48
C LEU A 736 -2.83 22.53 4.93
N VAL A 737 -3.09 22.88 6.18
CA VAL A 737 -4.44 23.05 6.73
C VAL A 737 -4.50 24.39 7.46
N VAL A 738 -5.55 25.16 7.23
CA VAL A 738 -5.84 26.36 8.03
C VAL A 738 -7.21 26.19 8.64
N ILE A 739 -7.28 26.31 9.96
CA ILE A 739 -8.49 26.26 10.76
C ILE A 739 -8.78 27.70 11.19
N PHE A 740 -9.93 28.24 10.79
CA PHE A 740 -10.36 29.55 11.24
C PHE A 740 -11.07 29.43 12.59
N GLU A 741 -10.63 30.23 13.56
CA GLU A 741 -11.22 30.36 14.90
C GLU A 741 -12.05 31.64 15.05
#